data_AF-A0A6J0TZP5-F1
#
_entry.id   AF-A0A6J0TZP5-F1
#
_cell.length_a   1.000
_cell.length_b   1.000
_cell.length_c   1.000
_cell.angle_alpha   90.00
_cell.angle_beta   90.00
_cell.angle_gamma   90.00
#
_symmetry.space_group_name_H-M   'P 1'
#
loop_
_entity.id
_entity.type
_entity.pdbx_description
1 polymer ?
#
loop_
_entity_poly.entity_id
_entity_poly.type
_entity_poly.pdbx_seq_one_letter_code
_entity_poly.pdbx_strand_id
1 'polypeptide(L)'
;MRKKDPARRESRDTPLRRSSRLQPEKVEPEQVSREPPSLKGSRSNDILQPRESIKAHRKRVDLSEDDSPPDPLRGPLPQSEPEARKDDRPSVSESESPLSPFVRLRRLAAPPEEEIPGRRKGEEELQKPNLDWEVVKDERARLWVLETRRPQSMKGAPPAEEVTPSLQSPVENKALGKPARAGIGSRAGWGLRMEKTAPSMLRAEVLPAGKPSRKGILVSPQRFRPLTALYFLLFLLVMGFACWFVWKHGIPGAWTGLMGYGQWKLSSFPSLWSETEECSNQCRVVLVESLPANLHLKSPNPSIYQAWVDLLAEAHSSVEIAAFYFTLRDSDIHVQDPSSQQGKAVFEALRGLPARGVKLSIAVNSPQLSENDTDDLARHGAEVRYVNMKRLTGGVVHTKFWVVDHQHVYIGSANMDWRSLTQVKELGAVIYNCSCLATDLHRIFAIYRLLGEEGASVPASWPGGLAAKSSLRHPLKLQLNGTDSEVYLSSSPPALCSKGRTSDLTAILSTIKDAEDFVYIAVMEYEPQCSFCKPKRFWPVIDDALRAAACERGVNVRLLLSCWRHSRPSMFVFLESLSVLSREPLGCPIEVKLFVVPSGGEQPPIPYAHVSHNKYMVTDRLAYIGTSNWSEDYFVNTTGVGLVVSQRDSASAHPPGFTLRQQLEEVFLRDWTSAHAKPLSRHRECAKA
;
A
#
# COMPACT_ATOMS: atom_id res chain seq x y z
N MET A 1 -66.57 -0.53 -50.81
CA MET A 1 -67.75 -0.76 -49.94
C MET A 1 -67.51 -0.08 -48.57
N ARG A 2 -68.54 0.16 -47.76
CA ARG A 2 -68.48 0.78 -46.41
C ARG A 2 -68.91 -0.24 -45.34
N LYS A 3 -68.72 0.11 -44.05
CA LYS A 3 -69.30 -0.51 -42.82
C LYS A 3 -68.53 -1.77 -42.34
N LYS A 4 -68.47 -2.11 -41.04
CA LYS A 4 -68.80 -1.40 -39.77
C LYS A 4 -68.32 -2.23 -38.55
N ASP A 5 -68.15 -1.61 -37.39
CA ASP A 5 -68.35 -2.29 -36.10
C ASP A 5 -69.83 -2.65 -35.86
N PRO A 6 -70.11 -3.73 -35.14
CA PRO A 6 -70.84 -3.51 -33.88
C PRO A 6 -70.34 -4.36 -32.70
N ALA A 7 -70.65 -3.90 -31.50
CA ALA A 7 -70.36 -4.58 -30.23
C ALA A 7 -71.57 -5.39 -29.70
N ARG A 8 -71.29 -6.24 -28.69
CA ARG A 8 -72.17 -6.69 -27.57
C ARG A 8 -73.59 -7.22 -27.87
N ARG A 9 -73.91 -8.37 -27.25
CA ARG A 9 -75.09 -8.61 -26.38
C ARG A 9 -74.77 -9.79 -25.45
N GLU A 10 -74.91 -9.67 -24.11
CA GLU A 10 -76.13 -9.80 -23.26
C GLU A 10 -76.61 -11.27 -23.08
N SER A 11 -77.03 -11.75 -21.89
CA SER A 11 -77.04 -11.17 -20.53
C SER A 11 -77.41 -12.24 -19.47
N ARG A 12 -77.49 -11.81 -18.18
CA ARG A 12 -78.03 -12.48 -16.96
C ARG A 12 -77.02 -13.26 -16.09
N ASP A 13 -77.08 -13.20 -14.75
CA ASP A 13 -78.02 -12.52 -13.83
C ASP A 13 -77.35 -11.76 -12.66
N THR A 14 -78.15 -11.16 -11.77
CA THR A 14 -77.80 -10.19 -10.70
C THR A 14 -78.64 -10.46 -9.44
N PRO A 15 -78.56 -9.73 -8.29
CA PRO A 15 -77.55 -8.77 -7.77
C PRO A 15 -77.17 -8.97 -6.27
N LEU A 16 -76.33 -8.09 -5.68
CA LEU A 16 -76.69 -7.32 -4.46
C LEU A 16 -75.70 -6.16 -4.10
N ARG A 17 -76.27 -4.95 -3.95
CA ARG A 17 -75.87 -3.69 -3.23
C ARG A 17 -74.40 -3.47 -2.74
N ARG A 18 -73.70 -2.39 -3.17
CA ARG A 18 -73.68 -0.95 -2.67
C ARG A 18 -72.92 -0.79 -1.33
N SER A 19 -72.15 0.27 -1.00
CA SER A 19 -71.77 1.61 -1.56
C SER A 19 -70.63 2.19 -0.65
N SER A 20 -69.85 3.28 -0.86
CA SER A 20 -69.54 4.29 -1.92
C SER A 20 -68.21 5.02 -1.56
N ARG A 21 -67.73 6.03 -2.34
CA ARG A 21 -66.54 6.88 -2.03
C ARG A 21 -66.85 8.14 -1.20
N LEU A 22 -65.88 8.63 -0.42
CA LEU A 22 -65.29 10.00 -0.48
C LEU A 22 -64.09 10.17 0.49
N GLN A 23 -63.30 11.23 0.32
CA GLN A 23 -62.26 11.78 1.23
C GLN A 23 -62.54 13.30 1.42
N PRO A 24 -61.67 14.15 2.03
CA PRO A 24 -60.63 13.94 3.06
C PRO A 24 -60.82 14.86 4.30
N GLU A 25 -60.03 14.72 5.38
CA GLU A 25 -59.63 15.90 6.18
C GLU A 25 -58.35 15.71 7.05
N LYS A 26 -57.97 16.74 7.81
CA LYS A 26 -56.65 17.02 8.39
C LYS A 26 -56.77 17.53 9.82
N VAL A 27 -56.15 16.87 10.80
CA VAL A 27 -56.06 17.38 12.19
C VAL A 27 -54.67 17.12 12.81
N GLU A 28 -54.17 18.18 13.44
CA GLU A 28 -53.11 18.26 14.46
C GLU A 28 -53.62 19.30 15.47
N PRO A 29 -53.11 19.42 16.72
CA PRO A 29 -52.19 18.56 17.47
C PRO A 29 -52.77 18.13 18.83
N GLU A 30 -52.01 17.39 19.64
CA GLU A 30 -52.13 17.47 21.11
C GLU A 30 -50.78 17.22 21.81
N GLN A 31 -50.51 17.95 22.90
CA GLN A 31 -49.28 17.84 23.69
C GLN A 31 -49.51 17.04 24.97
N VAL A 32 -48.64 16.07 25.27
CA VAL A 32 -48.41 15.58 26.64
C VAL A 32 -46.91 15.49 26.89
N SER A 33 -46.44 16.18 27.94
CA SER A 33 -45.03 16.27 28.32
C SER A 33 -44.68 15.31 29.46
N ARG A 34 -43.45 14.75 29.43
CA ARG A 34 -42.74 14.15 30.57
C ARG A 34 -41.29 13.81 30.20
N GLU A 35 -40.33 14.57 30.73
CA GLU A 35 -38.93 14.13 30.84
C GLU A 35 -38.78 13.16 32.03
N PRO A 36 -37.79 12.26 31.97
CA PRO A 36 -36.75 12.28 33.02
C PRO A 36 -35.34 11.95 32.44
N PRO A 37 -34.28 11.93 33.26
CA PRO A 37 -33.44 13.09 33.57
C PRO A 37 -32.06 13.04 32.88
N SER A 38 -31.40 14.20 32.76
CA SER A 38 -30.08 14.31 32.12
C SER A 38 -28.96 13.61 32.91
N LEU A 39 -28.31 12.61 32.31
CA LEU A 39 -26.98 12.14 32.73
C LEU A 39 -25.89 12.86 31.92
N LYS A 40 -24.81 13.26 32.61
CA LYS A 40 -23.76 14.13 32.05
C LYS A 40 -22.95 13.39 30.98
N GLY A 41 -22.75 14.04 29.84
CA GLY A 41 -22.22 13.39 28.64
C GLY A 41 -20.78 12.89 28.75
N SER A 42 -20.57 11.63 28.35
CA SER A 42 -19.25 11.15 27.90
C SER A 42 -19.03 11.59 26.45
N ARG A 43 -17.77 11.93 26.09
CA ARG A 43 -17.43 12.38 24.72
C ARG A 43 -17.28 11.17 23.79
N SER A 44 -18.19 11.03 22.82
CA SER A 44 -18.17 9.99 21.78
C SER A 44 -17.20 10.27 20.62
N ASN A 45 -16.01 10.79 20.92
CA ASN A 45 -14.87 10.90 20.00
C ASN A 45 -13.67 10.21 20.66
N ASP A 46 -13.21 9.04 20.18
CA ASP A 46 -11.80 8.56 20.32
C ASP A 46 -11.54 7.22 19.58
N ILE A 47 -11.96 7.18 18.31
CA ILE A 47 -11.72 6.12 17.32
C ILE A 47 -11.60 6.84 15.94
N LEU A 48 -10.95 6.35 14.88
CA LEU A 48 -9.82 5.44 14.76
C LEU A 48 -8.56 6.27 14.42
N GLN A 49 -7.53 6.28 15.27
CA GLN A 49 -6.13 6.52 14.87
C GLN A 49 -5.21 5.61 15.70
N PRO A 50 -4.12 5.02 15.15
CA PRO A 50 -3.27 4.01 15.80
C PRO A 50 -2.74 4.32 17.21
N ARG A 51 -2.80 5.57 17.68
CA ARG A 51 -2.33 5.99 19.01
C ARG A 51 -3.37 6.05 20.11
N GLU A 52 -4.67 6.18 19.83
CA GLU A 52 -5.67 6.29 20.91
C GLU A 52 -5.92 4.97 21.63
N SER A 53 -5.73 3.83 20.94
CA SER A 53 -5.56 2.49 21.51
C SER A 53 -4.61 2.46 22.73
N ILE A 54 -3.58 3.31 22.74
CA ILE A 54 -2.54 3.32 23.78
C ILE A 54 -3.03 4.00 25.08
N LYS A 55 -3.91 5.01 25.00
CA LYS A 55 -4.48 5.66 26.19
C LYS A 55 -5.54 4.79 26.87
N ALA A 56 -6.43 4.19 26.08
CA ALA A 56 -7.53 3.36 26.58
C ALA A 56 -7.02 2.18 27.42
N HIS A 57 -5.89 1.58 27.03
CA HIS A 57 -5.29 0.46 27.77
C HIS A 57 -4.74 0.88 29.15
N ARG A 58 -4.01 2.00 29.27
CA ARG A 58 -3.51 2.49 30.58
C ARG A 58 -4.65 2.64 31.58
N LYS A 59 -5.73 3.31 31.16
CA LYS A 59 -6.95 3.52 31.95
C LYS A 59 -7.76 2.25 32.23
N ARG A 60 -7.36 1.09 31.72
CA ARG A 60 -7.92 -0.24 32.04
C ARG A 60 -7.02 -1.01 33.01
N VAL A 61 -5.70 -0.89 32.87
CA VAL A 61 -4.72 -1.49 33.80
C VAL A 61 -4.79 -0.81 35.16
N ASP A 62 -4.87 0.53 35.17
CA ASP A 62 -5.06 1.35 36.39
C ASP A 62 -6.44 1.10 37.09
N LEU A 63 -7.28 0.20 36.56
CA LEU A 63 -8.58 -0.22 37.11
C LEU A 63 -8.66 -1.74 37.37
N SER A 64 -7.55 -2.48 37.25
CA SER A 64 -7.48 -3.93 37.49
C SER A 64 -6.52 -4.35 38.60
N GLU A 65 -5.88 -3.41 39.29
CA GLU A 65 -5.03 -3.65 40.47
C GLU A 65 -5.72 -3.17 41.76
N ASP A 66 -6.92 -3.68 42.04
CA ASP A 66 -7.60 -3.50 43.35
C ASP A 66 -8.46 -4.72 43.70
N ASP A 67 -7.82 -5.89 43.81
CA ASP A 67 -8.38 -7.04 44.54
C ASP A 67 -7.23 -7.91 45.09
N SER A 68 -7.10 -8.00 46.42
CA SER A 68 -6.12 -8.85 47.11
C SER A 68 -6.57 -9.07 48.56
N PRO A 69 -6.60 -10.32 49.06
CA PRO A 69 -7.16 -10.63 50.37
C PRO A 69 -6.27 -10.16 51.53
N PRO A 70 -6.85 -9.88 52.71
CA PRO A 70 -6.12 -9.31 53.85
C PRO A 70 -5.31 -10.34 54.63
N ASP A 71 -4.14 -9.92 55.12
CA ASP A 71 -3.34 -10.65 56.12
C ASP A 71 -3.07 -9.70 57.33
N PRO A 72 -3.02 -10.20 58.59
CA PRO A 72 -3.21 -9.35 59.77
C PRO A 72 -1.91 -8.89 60.48
N LEU A 73 -2.11 -8.15 61.58
CA LEU A 73 -1.15 -7.71 62.62
C LEU A 73 -0.39 -6.40 62.34
N ARG A 74 -0.74 -5.37 63.14
CA ARG A 74 0.05 -4.14 63.30
C ARG A 74 1.10 -4.29 64.40
N GLY A 75 2.33 -3.81 64.13
CA GLY A 75 3.30 -3.39 65.13
C GLY A 75 3.62 -1.89 64.96
N PRO A 76 4.01 -1.14 66.01
CA PRO A 76 4.10 0.32 65.97
C PRO A 76 5.43 0.87 65.43
N LEU A 77 5.37 2.12 64.94
CA LEU A 77 6.50 2.99 64.61
C LEU A 77 7.35 3.35 65.85
N PRO A 78 8.59 3.80 65.63
CA PRO A 78 9.03 5.06 66.26
C PRO A 78 9.50 6.11 65.23
N GLN A 79 9.65 7.35 65.71
CA GLN A 79 9.99 8.54 64.92
C GLN A 79 11.47 8.95 65.12
N SER A 80 12.03 9.69 64.16
CA SER A 80 13.05 10.70 64.44
C SER A 80 13.10 11.75 63.32
N GLU A 81 13.18 13.03 63.68
CA GLU A 81 13.36 14.17 62.76
C GLU A 81 14.87 14.54 62.62
N PRO A 82 15.29 15.79 62.32
CA PRO A 82 15.69 16.17 60.96
C PRO A 82 17.11 16.79 60.89
N GLU A 83 17.66 17.11 59.69
CA GLU A 83 18.64 18.22 59.63
C GLU A 83 18.86 18.94 58.28
N ALA A 84 19.19 20.22 58.45
CA ALA A 84 19.99 21.15 57.63
C ALA A 84 20.13 20.98 56.10
N ARG A 85 19.34 21.82 55.41
CA ARG A 85 19.69 22.61 54.21
C ARG A 85 21.19 22.95 54.04
N LYS A 86 21.70 22.86 52.80
CA LYS A 86 22.82 23.69 52.32
C LYS A 86 22.64 24.06 50.85
N ASP A 87 22.84 25.33 50.52
CA ASP A 87 22.95 25.81 49.15
C ASP A 87 24.37 25.57 48.62
N ASP A 88 24.49 25.14 47.37
CA ASP A 88 25.70 25.34 46.57
C ASP A 88 25.33 25.46 45.08
N ARG A 89 25.88 26.47 44.40
CA ARG A 89 25.70 26.71 42.95
C ARG A 89 27.08 26.77 42.29
N PRO A 90 27.31 25.97 41.24
CA PRO A 90 28.20 26.37 40.16
C PRO A 90 27.44 26.64 38.85
N SER A 91 28.15 27.18 37.87
CA SER A 91 27.63 27.77 36.63
C SER A 91 27.68 26.83 35.42
N VAL A 92 26.65 26.96 34.56
CA VAL A 92 26.70 26.95 33.09
C VAL A 92 27.42 25.77 32.39
N SER A 93 26.62 24.94 31.71
CA SER A 93 26.93 24.51 30.34
C SER A 93 25.63 24.17 29.59
N GLU A 94 25.12 25.10 28.77
CA GLU A 94 24.01 24.80 27.85
C GLU A 94 24.55 24.00 26.66
N SER A 95 24.11 22.74 26.52
CA SER A 95 24.40 21.94 25.33
C SER A 95 23.41 22.29 24.21
N GLU A 96 23.76 23.26 23.35
CA GLU A 96 22.99 23.55 22.14
C GLU A 96 22.80 22.26 21.30
N SER A 97 21.54 21.91 21.03
CA SER A 97 21.23 20.86 20.07
C SER A 97 21.36 21.41 18.64
N PRO A 98 22.00 20.69 17.69
CA PRO A 98 22.28 21.22 16.36
C PRO A 98 20.97 21.43 15.59
N LEU A 99 20.67 22.69 15.30
CA LEU A 99 19.54 23.10 14.45
C LEU A 99 19.72 22.58 13.02
N SER A 100 18.59 22.40 12.32
CA SER A 100 18.60 22.04 10.90
C SER A 100 19.40 23.05 10.07
N PRO A 101 20.24 22.60 9.12
CA PRO A 101 20.73 23.48 8.06
C PRO A 101 19.59 23.94 7.15
N PHE A 102 19.95 24.85 6.23
CA PHE A 102 19.11 25.51 5.23
C PHE A 102 18.18 26.62 5.78
N VAL A 103 18.59 27.87 5.50
CA VAL A 103 17.96 29.15 5.85
C VAL A 103 17.98 29.53 7.33
N ARG A 104 18.81 30.54 7.66
CA ARG A 104 18.63 31.40 8.85
C ARG A 104 17.94 32.69 8.40
N LEU A 105 16.81 33.02 9.04
CA LEU A 105 16.19 34.34 8.94
C LEU A 105 16.82 35.27 9.98
N ARG A 106 17.27 36.45 9.54
CA ARG A 106 17.76 37.50 10.44
C ARG A 106 16.71 38.61 10.52
N ARG A 107 16.29 38.95 11.75
CA ARG A 107 15.49 40.16 12.00
C ARG A 107 16.41 41.38 11.89
N LEU A 108 16.01 42.38 11.12
CA LEU A 108 16.63 43.71 11.13
C LEU A 108 16.21 44.45 12.41
N ALA A 109 17.13 45.16 13.05
CA ALA A 109 16.82 45.94 14.24
C ALA A 109 15.98 47.17 13.85
N ALA A 110 14.88 47.42 14.56
CA ALA A 110 14.16 48.68 14.46
C ALA A 110 15.04 49.82 15.01
N PRO A 111 15.00 51.03 14.42
CA PRO A 111 15.63 52.20 15.02
C PRO A 111 14.93 52.53 16.35
N PRO A 112 15.65 53.15 17.32
CA PRO A 112 15.03 53.60 18.57
C PRO A 112 14.03 54.72 18.30
N GLU A 113 12.89 54.70 19.01
CA GLU A 113 11.90 55.77 18.96
C GLU A 113 12.37 56.98 19.79
N GLU A 114 12.29 58.19 19.22
CA GLU A 114 12.51 59.43 19.98
C GLU A 114 11.22 59.82 20.71
N GLU A 115 11.30 60.10 22.02
CA GLU A 115 10.14 60.51 22.81
C GLU A 115 9.63 61.91 22.41
N ILE A 116 8.48 61.98 21.75
CA ILE A 116 7.75 63.24 21.50
C ILE A 116 6.69 63.43 22.59
N PRO A 117 6.85 64.38 23.54
CA PRO A 117 5.93 64.52 24.66
C PRO A 117 4.64 65.23 24.27
N GLY A 118 3.58 64.46 23.97
CA GLY A 118 2.20 64.94 24.09
C GLY A 118 1.19 64.46 23.05
N ARG A 119 0.52 63.33 23.30
CA ARG A 119 -0.82 63.04 22.77
C ARG A 119 -1.70 62.34 23.81
N ARG A 120 -3.02 62.48 23.66
CA ARG A 120 -4.03 62.06 24.66
C ARG A 120 -4.50 60.63 24.43
N LYS A 121 -5.00 59.99 25.50
CA LYS A 121 -5.68 58.69 25.44
C LYS A 121 -6.92 58.74 24.54
N GLY A 122 -7.02 57.77 23.63
CA GLY A 122 -8.16 57.51 22.76
C GLY A 122 -7.71 56.67 21.56
N GLU A 123 -8.55 55.72 21.14
CA GLU A 123 -8.39 54.90 19.92
C GLU A 123 -7.16 53.97 19.87
N GLU A 124 -7.29 52.78 20.46
CA GLU A 124 -6.41 51.63 20.16
C GLU A 124 -6.85 50.95 18.84
N GLU A 125 -6.43 51.50 17.70
CA GLU A 125 -6.48 50.76 16.43
C GLU A 125 -5.25 49.84 16.33
N LEU A 126 -5.48 48.52 16.20
CA LEU A 126 -4.42 47.50 16.31
C LEU A 126 -3.57 47.39 15.03
N GLN A 127 -2.81 48.42 14.70
CA GLN A 127 -1.86 48.42 13.59
C GLN A 127 -0.74 47.40 13.86
N LYS A 128 -0.65 46.37 13.00
CA LYS A 128 0.43 45.39 13.07
C LYS A 128 1.72 46.01 12.55
N PRO A 129 2.87 45.86 13.23
CA PRO A 129 4.14 46.34 12.71
C PRO A 129 4.49 45.61 11.41
N ASN A 130 4.91 46.35 10.39
CA ASN A 130 5.39 45.77 9.14
C ASN A 130 6.74 45.08 9.40
N LEU A 131 6.83 43.79 9.10
CA LEU A 131 7.95 42.92 9.53
C LEU A 131 8.74 42.42 8.32
N ASP A 132 9.73 43.20 7.89
CA ASP A 132 10.67 42.79 6.85
C ASP A 132 11.70 41.78 7.37
N TRP A 133 12.04 40.81 6.51
CA TRP A 133 12.97 39.71 6.80
C TRP A 133 13.95 39.51 5.65
N GLU A 134 15.22 39.29 5.96
CA GLU A 134 16.26 38.97 4.97
C GLU A 134 16.58 37.46 4.97
N VAL A 135 16.71 36.90 3.76
CA VAL A 135 17.09 35.49 3.54
C VAL A 135 18.57 35.40 3.19
N VAL A 136 19.40 35.10 4.19
CA VAL A 136 20.84 34.93 4.01
C VAL A 136 21.14 33.56 3.40
N LYS A 137 21.78 33.54 2.22
CA LYS A 137 22.26 32.32 1.55
C LYS A 137 23.69 32.01 1.97
N ASP A 138 23.95 30.77 2.39
CA ASP A 138 25.30 30.26 2.66
C ASP A 138 25.79 29.41 1.48
N GLU A 139 26.84 29.86 0.80
CA GLU A 139 27.41 29.16 -0.36
C GLU A 139 28.22 27.91 0.02
N ARG A 140 28.67 27.79 1.28
CA ARG A 140 29.51 26.65 1.73
C ARG A 140 28.76 25.33 1.72
N ALA A 141 27.43 25.37 1.82
CA ALA A 141 26.56 24.18 1.74
C ALA A 141 26.65 23.44 0.39
N ARG A 142 27.15 24.09 -0.68
CA ARG A 142 27.12 23.54 -2.05
C ARG A 142 28.16 22.45 -2.33
N LEU A 143 29.21 22.34 -1.52
CA LEU A 143 30.32 21.40 -1.76
C LEU A 143 30.08 19.99 -1.19
N TRP A 144 29.38 19.86 -0.07
CA TRP A 144 29.16 18.57 0.63
C TRP A 144 28.37 17.52 -0.17
N VAL A 145 27.68 17.93 -1.24
CA VAL A 145 26.85 17.04 -2.08
C VAL A 145 27.69 16.15 -3.02
N LEU A 146 28.94 16.51 -3.31
CA LEU A 146 29.80 15.76 -4.24
C LEU A 146 30.68 14.68 -3.58
N GLU A 147 30.94 14.78 -2.28
CA GLU A 147 31.92 13.95 -1.58
C GLU A 147 31.36 12.58 -1.12
N THR A 148 30.04 12.43 -1.01
CA THR A 148 29.36 11.24 -0.46
C THR A 148 29.34 10.01 -1.38
N ARG A 149 30.17 9.99 -2.44
CA ARG A 149 30.28 8.91 -3.45
C ARG A 149 31.65 8.22 -3.47
N ARG A 150 32.18 7.81 -2.32
CA ARG A 150 33.25 6.79 -2.24
C ARG A 150 33.02 5.80 -1.09
N PRO A 151 33.04 4.47 -1.32
CA PRO A 151 33.03 3.49 -0.25
C PRO A 151 34.41 3.44 0.42
N GLN A 152 34.45 3.30 1.75
CA GLN A 152 35.70 3.15 2.49
C GLN A 152 36.24 1.72 2.36
N SER A 153 37.51 1.60 1.96
CA SER A 153 38.29 0.36 2.09
C SER A 153 39.18 0.42 3.33
N MET A 154 39.59 -0.73 3.87
CA MET A 154 40.43 -0.79 5.08
C MET A 154 41.91 -0.46 4.81
N LYS A 155 42.58 -0.09 5.91
CA LYS A 155 43.93 0.49 5.98
C LYS A 155 45.04 -0.41 5.42
N GLY A 156 46.02 0.19 4.74
CA GLY A 156 47.32 -0.40 4.40
C GLY A 156 48.22 0.61 3.69
N ALA A 157 49.24 1.10 4.40
CA ALA A 157 50.31 2.02 3.93
C ALA A 157 51.67 1.34 4.21
N PRO A 158 52.86 1.82 3.74
CA PRO A 158 53.25 3.18 3.32
C PRO A 158 54.14 3.19 2.02
N PRO A 159 55.05 4.16 1.77
CA PRO A 159 54.84 5.57 1.39
C PRO A 159 55.61 5.99 0.11
N ALA A 160 55.84 7.31 -0.05
CA ALA A 160 56.64 8.03 -1.08
C ALA A 160 55.92 8.25 -2.44
N GLU A 161 56.14 9.35 -3.16
CA GLU A 161 57.02 10.52 -2.92
C GLU A 161 56.37 11.83 -3.44
N GLU A 162 56.98 13.00 -3.17
CA GLU A 162 56.48 14.31 -3.62
C GLU A 162 56.80 14.61 -5.09
N VAL A 163 56.04 15.53 -5.73
CA VAL A 163 56.53 16.67 -6.54
C VAL A 163 55.36 17.43 -7.21
N THR A 164 55.49 18.76 -7.27
CA THR A 164 54.72 19.69 -8.12
C THR A 164 55.71 20.77 -8.65
N PRO A 165 55.37 21.74 -9.53
CA PRO A 165 54.08 22.06 -10.15
C PRO A 165 54.16 22.41 -11.67
N SER A 166 53.09 23.04 -12.21
CA SER A 166 53.07 23.93 -13.39
C SER A 166 53.13 23.29 -14.80
N LEU A 167 52.85 23.98 -15.93
CA LEU A 167 52.62 25.43 -16.20
C LEU A 167 51.72 25.66 -17.45
N GLN A 168 51.04 26.82 -17.51
CA GLN A 168 50.61 27.59 -18.70
C GLN A 168 49.59 27.08 -19.76
N SER A 169 48.71 28.02 -20.15
CA SER A 169 47.97 28.18 -21.42
C SER A 169 48.67 29.31 -22.27
N PRO A 170 48.17 29.95 -23.37
CA PRO A 170 46.81 30.07 -23.95
C PRO A 170 46.76 30.07 -25.53
N VAL A 171 45.94 30.96 -26.15
CA VAL A 171 45.78 31.30 -27.60
C VAL A 171 44.76 30.39 -28.35
N GLU A 172 43.48 30.79 -28.54
CA GLU A 172 42.88 31.64 -29.63
C GLU A 172 42.70 30.91 -31.00
N ASN A 173 41.74 31.19 -31.91
CA ASN A 173 40.62 32.16 -31.98
C ASN A 173 39.52 31.76 -33.03
N LYS A 174 38.34 32.40 -32.98
CA LYS A 174 37.26 32.51 -34.04
C LYS A 174 36.52 31.19 -34.44
N ALA A 175 35.19 31.11 -34.68
CA ALA A 175 34.16 31.99 -35.29
C ALA A 175 34.23 32.05 -36.83
N LEU A 176 33.15 32.07 -37.64
CA LEU A 176 31.67 32.10 -37.44
C LEU A 176 30.98 31.62 -38.75
N GLY A 177 29.69 31.23 -38.76
CA GLY A 177 28.87 31.24 -40.01
C GLY A 177 27.81 30.14 -40.22
N LYS A 178 26.65 30.53 -40.78
CA LYS A 178 25.52 29.72 -41.32
C LYS A 178 25.17 30.30 -42.73
N PRO A 179 24.07 29.93 -43.45
CA PRO A 179 23.34 28.66 -43.68
C PRO A 179 23.14 28.35 -45.20
N ALA A 180 22.36 27.30 -45.58
CA ALA A 180 21.05 27.43 -46.30
C ALA A 180 20.65 26.32 -47.34
N ARG A 181 19.32 26.08 -47.40
CA ARG A 181 18.44 25.67 -48.54
C ARG A 181 18.56 24.32 -49.30
N ALA A 182 17.61 23.41 -48.98
CA ALA A 182 16.46 22.95 -49.80
C ALA A 182 16.61 22.29 -51.20
N GLY A 183 15.86 21.19 -51.46
CA GLY A 183 15.69 20.60 -52.81
C GLY A 183 14.86 19.30 -52.94
N ILE A 184 13.52 19.43 -53.02
CA ILE A 184 12.47 18.62 -53.71
C ILE A 184 12.85 17.25 -54.37
N GLY A 185 12.03 16.19 -54.21
CA GLY A 185 12.01 15.04 -55.15
C GLY A 185 11.14 13.81 -54.79
N SER A 186 9.97 13.64 -55.41
CA SER A 186 8.99 12.58 -55.11
C SER A 186 9.13 11.28 -55.93
N ARG A 187 8.81 10.09 -55.36
CA ARG A 187 7.80 9.14 -55.89
C ARG A 187 7.54 7.91 -54.98
N ALA A 188 6.52 7.13 -55.32
CA ALA A 188 5.98 6.00 -54.54
C ALA A 188 6.02 4.67 -55.32
N GLY A 189 5.86 3.54 -54.61
CA GLY A 189 5.63 2.21 -55.18
C GLY A 189 5.53 1.11 -54.12
N TRP A 190 4.45 0.32 -54.15
CA TRP A 190 4.27 -0.91 -53.33
C TRP A 190 4.50 -2.16 -54.20
N GLY A 191 4.92 -3.29 -53.59
CA GLY A 191 5.00 -4.57 -54.29
C GLY A 191 5.37 -5.76 -53.40
N LEU A 192 4.47 -6.76 -53.31
CA LEU A 192 4.66 -8.05 -52.63
C LEU A 192 4.67 -9.19 -53.65
N ARG A 193 5.54 -10.21 -53.48
CA ARG A 193 5.18 -11.63 -53.72
C ARG A 193 6.20 -12.66 -53.20
N MET A 194 5.71 -13.88 -52.99
CA MET A 194 6.47 -15.13 -52.74
C MET A 194 6.91 -15.77 -54.10
N GLU A 195 7.53 -16.94 -54.25
CA GLU A 195 7.38 -18.23 -53.55
C GLU A 195 8.38 -19.32 -54.08
N LYS A 196 8.59 -20.43 -53.33
CA LYS A 196 9.11 -21.76 -53.78
C LYS A 196 10.59 -21.81 -54.29
N THR A 197 11.34 -22.93 -54.32
CA THR A 197 11.13 -24.37 -53.98
C THR A 197 12.47 -25.05 -53.58
N ALA A 198 12.43 -26.26 -52.99
CA ALA A 198 13.61 -27.14 -52.77
C ALA A 198 13.84 -28.16 -53.93
N PRO A 199 14.98 -28.89 -53.98
CA PRO A 199 14.94 -30.33 -53.67
C PRO A 199 16.20 -30.87 -52.91
N SER A 200 16.60 -32.14 -53.08
CA SER A 200 17.20 -32.96 -52.01
C SER A 200 18.25 -34.04 -52.39
N MET A 201 19.04 -34.43 -51.36
CA MET A 201 19.66 -35.76 -51.07
C MET A 201 20.83 -36.41 -51.89
N LEU A 202 21.75 -37.01 -51.10
CA LEU A 202 22.48 -38.31 -51.26
C LEU A 202 23.77 -38.51 -52.13
N ARG A 203 24.92 -38.57 -51.40
CA ARG A 203 25.84 -39.74 -51.23
C ARG A 203 26.98 -40.07 -52.24
N ALA A 204 28.16 -40.37 -51.67
CA ALA A 204 29.32 -41.15 -52.17
C ALA A 204 30.19 -40.56 -53.33
N GLU A 205 31.48 -40.88 -53.52
CA GLU A 205 32.60 -41.38 -52.66
C GLU A 205 33.94 -41.27 -53.48
N VAL A 206 35.10 -41.72 -52.94
CA VAL A 206 36.37 -42.08 -53.62
C VAL A 206 37.55 -41.06 -53.59
N LEU A 207 38.76 -41.61 -53.42
CA LEU A 207 40.13 -41.06 -53.24
C LEU A 207 41.04 -41.57 -54.41
N PRO A 208 42.31 -41.11 -54.70
CA PRO A 208 43.46 -41.20 -53.76
C PRO A 208 44.77 -40.36 -54.01
N ALA A 209 45.79 -40.65 -53.18
CA ALA A 209 47.26 -40.50 -53.34
C ALA A 209 47.95 -39.11 -53.20
N GLY A 210 49.19 -38.99 -52.65
CA GLY A 210 49.92 -39.92 -51.76
C GLY A 210 51.48 -39.80 -51.66
N LYS A 211 52.03 -39.89 -50.42
CA LYS A 211 53.41 -40.33 -50.02
C LYS A 211 54.61 -39.36 -50.29
N PRO A 212 55.84 -39.61 -49.76
CA PRO A 212 56.35 -40.69 -48.85
C PRO A 212 57.21 -40.25 -47.63
N SER A 213 57.76 -41.25 -46.90
CA SER A 213 58.99 -41.25 -46.06
C SER A 213 58.82 -41.09 -44.53
N ARG A 214 59.59 -41.71 -43.59
CA ARG A 214 60.41 -42.96 -43.53
C ARG A 214 60.73 -43.33 -42.04
N LYS A 215 60.52 -44.60 -41.63
CA LYS A 215 61.21 -45.42 -40.57
C LYS A 215 61.42 -44.86 -39.11
N GLY A 216 61.29 -45.63 -38.01
CA GLY A 216 60.73 -46.99 -37.82
C GLY A 216 61.16 -47.71 -36.51
N ILE A 217 60.34 -48.70 -36.10
CA ILE A 217 60.65 -49.89 -35.24
C ILE A 217 60.78 -49.74 -33.69
N LEU A 218 59.68 -50.15 -33.01
CA LEU A 218 59.55 -51.09 -31.88
C LEU A 218 60.33 -50.93 -30.54
N VAL A 219 59.57 -50.78 -29.44
CA VAL A 219 59.57 -51.63 -28.22
C VAL A 219 58.24 -51.42 -27.47
N SER A 220 57.79 -52.41 -26.69
CA SER A 220 56.61 -52.35 -25.82
C SER A 220 57.00 -52.79 -24.40
N PRO A 221 56.51 -52.13 -23.34
CA PRO A 221 55.58 -52.87 -22.47
C PRO A 221 54.42 -52.06 -21.86
N GLN A 222 53.37 -52.81 -21.52
CA GLN A 222 52.33 -52.54 -20.50
C GLN A 222 51.35 -51.36 -20.67
N ARG A 223 50.05 -51.71 -20.65
CA ARG A 223 48.91 -50.80 -20.64
C ARG A 223 48.61 -50.31 -19.21
N PHE A 224 48.63 -48.99 -18.98
CA PHE A 224 47.81 -48.40 -17.92
C PHE A 224 46.44 -48.00 -18.51
N ARG A 225 45.35 -48.30 -17.78
CA ARG A 225 43.97 -48.00 -18.23
C ARG A 225 43.57 -46.58 -17.78
N PRO A 226 43.01 -45.73 -18.67
CA PRO A 226 42.73 -44.33 -18.33
C PRO A 226 41.57 -44.13 -17.33
N LEU A 227 40.73 -45.14 -17.08
CA LEU A 227 39.60 -45.02 -16.13
C LEU A 227 40.04 -44.74 -14.68
N THR A 228 41.17 -45.30 -14.22
CA THR A 228 41.60 -45.12 -12.82
C THR A 228 41.98 -43.67 -12.52
N ALA A 229 42.60 -42.97 -13.49
CA ALA A 229 42.90 -41.55 -13.37
C ALA A 229 41.62 -40.68 -13.28
N LEU A 230 40.57 -41.04 -14.02
CA LEU A 230 39.28 -40.34 -13.96
C LEU A 230 38.59 -40.52 -12.59
N TYR A 231 38.57 -41.75 -12.05
CA TYR A 231 38.06 -41.99 -10.69
C TYR A 231 38.88 -41.27 -9.61
N PHE A 232 40.20 -41.18 -9.77
CA PHE A 232 41.07 -40.46 -8.83
C PHE A 232 40.81 -38.95 -8.85
N LEU A 233 40.62 -38.36 -10.04
CA LEU A 233 40.19 -36.96 -10.19
C LEU A 233 38.82 -36.70 -9.56
N LEU A 234 37.85 -37.60 -9.77
CA LEU A 234 36.52 -37.48 -9.18
C LEU A 234 36.58 -37.58 -7.64
N PHE A 235 37.39 -38.50 -7.12
CA PHE A 235 37.63 -38.66 -5.68
C PHE A 235 38.27 -37.41 -5.07
N LEU A 236 39.26 -36.81 -5.72
CA LEU A 236 39.88 -35.55 -5.27
C LEU A 236 38.89 -34.38 -5.25
N LEU A 237 37.97 -34.29 -6.22
CA LEU A 237 36.90 -33.29 -6.22
C LEU A 237 35.91 -33.51 -5.06
N VAL A 238 35.51 -34.75 -4.80
CA VAL A 238 34.64 -35.10 -3.66
C VAL A 238 35.33 -34.81 -2.32
N MET A 239 36.61 -35.16 -2.18
CA MET A 239 37.40 -34.85 -0.98
C MET A 239 37.59 -33.35 -0.78
N GLY A 240 37.83 -32.59 -1.86
CA GLY A 240 37.91 -31.12 -1.81
C GLY A 240 36.60 -30.48 -1.37
N PHE A 241 35.46 -30.95 -1.90
CA PHE A 241 34.13 -30.51 -1.46
C PHE A 241 33.85 -30.89 -0.01
N ALA A 242 34.19 -32.11 0.41
CA ALA A 242 34.03 -32.55 1.79
C ALA A 242 34.86 -31.73 2.78
N CYS A 243 36.12 -31.42 2.45
CA CYS A 243 36.98 -30.57 3.27
C CYS A 243 36.45 -29.13 3.34
N TRP A 244 35.98 -28.56 2.22
CA TRP A 244 35.33 -27.25 2.20
C TRP A 244 34.04 -27.23 3.01
N PHE A 245 33.21 -28.27 2.93
CA PHE A 245 31.98 -28.39 3.69
C PHE A 245 32.25 -28.50 5.19
N VAL A 246 33.21 -29.35 5.60
CA VAL A 246 33.65 -29.49 7.00
C VAL A 246 34.25 -28.19 7.54
N TRP A 247 35.06 -27.48 6.75
CA TRP A 247 35.62 -26.17 7.14
C TRP A 247 34.52 -25.12 7.33
N LYS A 248 33.50 -25.12 6.47
CA LYS A 248 32.41 -24.13 6.46
C LYS A 248 31.30 -24.41 7.48
N HIS A 249 31.05 -25.68 7.82
CA HIS A 249 29.91 -26.11 8.64
C HIS A 249 30.29 -26.89 9.92
N GLY A 250 31.58 -27.20 10.12
CA GLY A 250 32.07 -27.97 11.26
C GLY A 250 31.87 -29.49 11.10
N ILE A 251 32.49 -30.26 12.00
CA ILE A 251 32.26 -31.71 12.13
C ILE A 251 31.13 -31.95 13.15
N PRO A 252 30.02 -32.64 12.81
CA PRO A 252 29.01 -33.03 13.78
C PRO A 252 29.55 -34.09 14.78
N GLY A 253 29.90 -33.65 15.98
CA GLY A 253 30.49 -34.49 17.02
C GLY A 253 29.48 -35.29 17.84
N ALA A 254 28.90 -36.37 17.29
CA ALA A 254 28.21 -37.41 18.07
C ALA A 254 27.94 -38.70 17.25
N TRP A 255 28.89 -39.64 17.20
CA TRP A 255 28.71 -40.97 16.57
C TRP A 255 28.27 -42.08 17.56
N THR A 256 27.52 -41.71 18.60
CA THR A 256 27.13 -42.61 19.72
C THR A 256 25.64 -42.49 20.10
N GLY A 257 24.75 -42.35 19.10
CA GLY A 257 23.33 -42.10 19.32
C GLY A 257 22.36 -42.73 18.31
N LEU A 258 22.77 -43.79 17.62
CA LEU A 258 22.04 -44.34 16.46
C LEU A 258 21.54 -45.80 16.64
N MET A 259 21.07 -46.11 17.84
CA MET A 259 20.08 -47.17 18.08
C MET A 259 18.96 -46.60 18.96
N GLY A 260 17.85 -46.16 18.35
CA GLY A 260 16.76 -45.57 19.12
C GLY A 260 15.81 -44.58 18.45
N TYR A 261 15.70 -44.51 17.11
CA TYR A 261 14.56 -43.83 16.44
C TYR A 261 14.25 -44.45 15.07
N GLY A 262 13.60 -45.61 15.09
CA GLY A 262 13.18 -46.33 13.89
C GLY A 262 11.88 -45.80 13.29
N GLN A 263 11.88 -44.58 12.72
CA GLN A 263 10.81 -44.12 11.80
C GLN A 263 11.20 -42.89 10.96
N TRP A 264 12.34 -42.96 10.24
CA TRP A 264 12.66 -41.97 9.21
C TRP A 264 11.74 -42.15 8.00
N LYS A 265 10.68 -41.33 7.91
CA LYS A 265 9.84 -41.23 6.70
C LYS A 265 10.71 -40.86 5.50
N LEU A 266 10.66 -41.66 4.44
CA LEU A 266 11.50 -41.54 3.25
C LEU A 266 11.01 -40.44 2.28
N SER A 267 10.52 -39.33 2.82
CA SER A 267 9.87 -38.21 2.13
C SER A 267 10.65 -36.90 2.26
N SER A 268 11.97 -36.98 2.44
CA SER A 268 12.85 -35.83 2.65
C SER A 268 14.08 -35.81 1.73
N PHE A 269 13.98 -36.48 0.57
CA PHE A 269 14.73 -36.03 -0.59
C PHE A 269 14.03 -34.78 -1.16
N PRO A 270 14.72 -33.65 -1.35
CA PRO A 270 14.23 -32.60 -2.21
C PRO A 270 14.05 -33.18 -3.61
N SER A 271 12.90 -32.95 -4.24
CA SER A 271 12.73 -33.24 -5.66
C SER A 271 13.72 -32.39 -6.45
N LEU A 272 14.79 -33.02 -6.95
CA LEU A 272 15.78 -32.37 -7.83
C LEU A 272 15.13 -31.89 -9.15
N TRP A 273 13.94 -32.41 -9.42
CA TRP A 273 12.96 -31.95 -10.40
C TRP A 273 11.74 -31.41 -9.64
N SER A 274 11.88 -30.23 -9.03
CA SER A 274 10.70 -29.39 -8.82
C SER A 274 10.32 -28.90 -10.20
N GLU A 275 9.30 -29.50 -10.81
CA GLU A 275 8.61 -28.86 -11.91
C GLU A 275 8.22 -27.46 -11.44
N THR A 276 8.54 -26.45 -12.25
CA THR A 276 8.00 -25.12 -12.04
C THR A 276 6.56 -25.17 -12.47
N GLU A 277 5.63 -25.34 -11.52
CA GLU A 277 4.19 -25.29 -11.81
C GLU A 277 3.89 -24.11 -12.73
N GLU A 278 3.35 -24.41 -13.91
CA GLU A 278 3.00 -23.42 -14.91
C GLU A 278 1.76 -22.66 -14.44
N CYS A 279 2.00 -21.71 -13.54
CA CYS A 279 0.96 -20.91 -12.92
C CYS A 279 0.19 -20.10 -13.99
N SER A 280 -1.11 -19.91 -13.77
CA SER A 280 -1.99 -19.37 -14.81
C SER A 280 -1.56 -17.97 -15.22
N ASN A 281 -1.33 -17.81 -16.52
CA ASN A 281 -1.07 -16.54 -17.18
C ASN A 281 -2.34 -15.94 -17.82
N GLN A 282 -3.51 -16.59 -17.71
CA GLN A 282 -4.79 -16.06 -18.19
C GLN A 282 -5.71 -15.74 -17.01
N CYS A 283 -5.67 -14.49 -16.58
CA CYS A 283 -6.36 -14.01 -15.39
C CYS A 283 -7.58 -13.14 -15.77
N ARG A 284 -8.66 -13.24 -14.98
CA ARG A 284 -9.84 -12.36 -15.11
C ARG A 284 -9.83 -11.31 -13.99
N VAL A 285 -9.71 -10.03 -14.32
CA VAL A 285 -9.77 -8.92 -13.36
C VAL A 285 -11.13 -8.22 -13.40
N VAL A 286 -11.62 -7.86 -12.22
CA VAL A 286 -12.85 -7.10 -12.00
C VAL A 286 -12.54 -5.97 -11.02
N LEU A 287 -12.75 -4.72 -11.45
CA LEU A 287 -12.77 -3.58 -10.53
C LEU A 287 -14.04 -3.66 -9.67
N VAL A 288 -13.92 -3.41 -8.38
CA VAL A 288 -15.04 -3.52 -7.41
C VAL A 288 -15.12 -2.28 -6.54
N GLU A 289 -16.33 -1.80 -6.27
CA GLU A 289 -16.54 -0.64 -5.41
C GLU A 289 -17.79 -0.79 -4.54
N SER A 290 -17.69 -0.42 -3.27
CA SER A 290 -18.88 -0.20 -2.44
C SER A 290 -19.24 1.28 -2.49
N LEU A 291 -20.54 1.56 -2.69
CA LEU A 291 -21.11 2.90 -2.70
C LEU A 291 -22.23 2.96 -1.64
N PRO A 292 -22.19 3.92 -0.70
CA PRO A 292 -23.27 4.10 0.26
C PRO A 292 -24.59 4.45 -0.43
N ALA A 293 -25.73 4.01 0.12
CA ALA A 293 -27.04 4.19 -0.53
C ALA A 293 -27.42 5.67 -0.75
N ASN A 294 -26.90 6.57 0.09
CA ASN A 294 -27.07 8.02 0.01
C ASN A 294 -26.06 8.71 -0.95
N LEU A 295 -25.12 7.96 -1.54
CA LEU A 295 -24.16 8.43 -2.54
C LEU A 295 -24.65 8.06 -3.94
N HIS A 296 -25.45 8.94 -4.55
CA HIS A 296 -26.17 8.69 -5.80
C HIS A 296 -25.30 8.72 -7.07
N LEU A 297 -24.22 7.93 -7.08
CA LEU A 297 -23.39 7.65 -8.25
C LEU A 297 -23.88 6.38 -8.97
N LYS A 298 -23.73 6.36 -10.30
CA LYS A 298 -23.89 5.12 -11.09
C LYS A 298 -22.55 4.37 -11.13
N SER A 299 -22.58 3.06 -10.91
CA SER A 299 -21.44 2.16 -11.03
C SER A 299 -21.74 1.08 -12.07
N PRO A 300 -20.82 0.79 -13.01
CA PRO A 300 -20.82 -0.45 -13.77
C PRO A 300 -20.14 -1.60 -13.00
N ASN A 301 -19.37 -1.27 -11.96
CA ASN A 301 -18.56 -2.20 -11.17
C ASN A 301 -19.43 -2.89 -10.10
N PRO A 302 -19.30 -4.22 -9.90
CA PRO A 302 -19.99 -4.93 -8.82
C PRO A 302 -19.51 -4.49 -7.43
N SER A 303 -20.36 -4.73 -6.42
CA SER A 303 -20.05 -4.37 -5.03
C SER A 303 -18.98 -5.26 -4.43
N ILE A 304 -18.24 -4.74 -3.45
CA ILE A 304 -17.24 -5.53 -2.71
C ILE A 304 -17.93 -6.68 -1.96
N TYR A 305 -19.16 -6.47 -1.48
CA TYR A 305 -20.00 -7.54 -0.92
C TYR A 305 -20.23 -8.69 -1.90
N GLN A 306 -20.69 -8.39 -3.13
CA GLN A 306 -20.93 -9.44 -4.13
C GLN A 306 -19.62 -10.16 -4.46
N ALA A 307 -18.53 -9.41 -4.66
CA ALA A 307 -17.24 -9.96 -5.01
C ALA A 307 -16.63 -10.84 -3.91
N TRP A 308 -16.89 -10.54 -2.63
CA TRP A 308 -16.51 -11.40 -1.50
C TRP A 308 -17.40 -12.65 -1.39
N VAL A 309 -18.71 -12.54 -1.65
CA VAL A 309 -19.61 -13.69 -1.71
C VAL A 309 -19.23 -14.63 -2.87
N ASP A 310 -18.91 -14.08 -4.04
CA ASP A 310 -18.42 -14.84 -5.20
C ASP A 310 -17.14 -15.60 -4.86
N LEU A 311 -16.15 -14.93 -4.25
CA LEU A 311 -14.90 -15.57 -3.78
C LEU A 311 -15.14 -16.67 -2.74
N LEU A 312 -16.14 -16.54 -1.88
CA LEU A 312 -16.52 -17.57 -0.91
C LEU A 312 -17.32 -18.72 -1.54
N ALA A 313 -18.01 -18.49 -2.66
CA ALA A 313 -18.65 -19.55 -3.43
C ALA A 313 -17.61 -20.43 -4.14
N GLU A 314 -16.66 -19.80 -4.84
CA GLU A 314 -15.57 -20.46 -5.58
C GLU A 314 -14.55 -21.20 -4.67
N ALA A 315 -14.52 -20.91 -3.36
CA ALA A 315 -13.53 -21.49 -2.45
C ALA A 315 -13.72 -23.00 -2.22
N HIS A 316 -12.68 -23.79 -2.54
CA HIS A 316 -12.68 -25.26 -2.47
C HIS A 316 -11.69 -25.85 -1.46
N SER A 317 -10.60 -25.15 -1.10
CA SER A 317 -9.54 -25.66 -0.22
C SER A 317 -9.10 -24.69 0.87
N SER A 318 -8.97 -23.39 0.57
CA SER A 318 -8.39 -22.40 1.47
C SER A 318 -8.82 -20.96 1.19
N VAL A 319 -8.98 -20.19 2.26
CA VAL A 319 -9.20 -18.73 2.23
C VAL A 319 -8.25 -18.10 3.25
N GLU A 320 -7.35 -17.24 2.79
CA GLU A 320 -6.36 -16.52 3.59
C GLU A 320 -6.68 -15.03 3.59
N ILE A 321 -6.91 -14.42 4.76
CA ILE A 321 -7.31 -13.00 4.86
C ILE A 321 -6.30 -12.22 5.72
N ALA A 322 -5.71 -11.19 5.14
CA ALA A 322 -4.94 -10.17 5.86
C ALA A 322 -5.83 -8.94 6.09
N ALA A 323 -6.04 -8.53 7.34
CA ALA A 323 -6.97 -7.46 7.70
C ALA A 323 -6.45 -6.56 8.85
N PHE A 324 -6.96 -5.33 8.91
CA PHE A 324 -6.73 -4.43 10.05
C PHE A 324 -7.54 -4.86 11.29
N TYR A 325 -8.84 -5.09 11.13
CA TYR A 325 -9.73 -5.60 12.17
C TYR A 325 -10.95 -6.30 11.55
N PHE A 326 -11.72 -7.03 12.36
CA PHE A 326 -13.01 -7.61 12.00
C PHE A 326 -14.16 -7.00 12.84
N THR A 327 -15.12 -6.37 12.17
CA THR A 327 -16.45 -6.00 12.68
C THR A 327 -17.46 -6.18 11.55
N LEU A 328 -17.65 -7.41 11.09
CA LEU A 328 -18.65 -7.77 10.07
C LEU A 328 -20.07 -7.80 10.65
N ARG A 329 -20.21 -7.72 11.98
CA ARG A 329 -21.48 -7.64 12.71
C ARG A 329 -21.59 -6.32 13.48
N ASP A 330 -22.79 -5.75 13.50
CA ASP A 330 -23.20 -4.54 14.25
C ASP A 330 -23.15 -4.67 15.78
N SER A 331 -22.72 -5.82 16.29
CA SER A 331 -22.43 -6.04 17.71
C SER A 331 -21.40 -5.05 18.29
N ASP A 332 -20.58 -4.43 17.44
CA ASP A 332 -19.57 -3.43 17.82
C ASP A 332 -20.15 -2.07 18.21
N ILE A 333 -21.34 -1.72 17.68
CA ILE A 333 -22.10 -0.51 18.05
C ILE A 333 -23.26 -0.79 19.01
N HIS A 334 -23.47 -2.05 19.38
CA HIS A 334 -24.53 -2.53 20.29
C HIS A 334 -25.97 -2.19 19.83
N VAL A 335 -26.20 -2.04 18.53
CA VAL A 335 -27.50 -1.72 17.90
C VAL A 335 -27.74 -2.69 16.75
N GLN A 336 -29.01 -3.01 16.45
CA GLN A 336 -29.36 -3.74 15.23
C GLN A 336 -29.54 -2.77 14.06
N ASP A 337 -28.63 -2.82 13.09
CA ASP A 337 -28.62 -1.97 11.90
C ASP A 337 -28.98 -2.78 10.64
N PRO A 338 -30.03 -2.43 9.87
CA PRO A 338 -30.39 -3.12 8.63
C PRO A 338 -29.28 -3.11 7.57
N SER A 339 -28.44 -2.07 7.51
CA SER A 339 -27.32 -1.97 6.56
C SER A 339 -26.15 -2.89 6.91
N SER A 340 -26.13 -3.49 8.11
CA SER A 340 -25.15 -4.53 8.48
C SER A 340 -25.41 -5.92 7.85
N GLN A 341 -26.56 -6.13 7.20
CA GLN A 341 -26.97 -7.44 6.65
C GLN A 341 -25.93 -8.05 5.70
N GLN A 342 -25.27 -7.23 4.87
CA GLN A 342 -24.21 -7.69 3.96
C GLN A 342 -22.96 -8.18 4.73
N GLY A 343 -22.56 -7.47 5.79
CA GLY A 343 -21.47 -7.91 6.66
C GLY A 343 -21.80 -9.23 7.36
N LYS A 344 -23.01 -9.35 7.90
CA LYS A 344 -23.51 -10.58 8.54
C LYS A 344 -23.51 -11.77 7.58
N ALA A 345 -23.93 -11.57 6.33
CA ALA A 345 -23.89 -12.63 5.31
C ALA A 345 -22.45 -13.08 4.99
N VAL A 346 -21.49 -12.15 4.88
CA VAL A 346 -20.06 -12.50 4.72
C VAL A 346 -19.52 -13.21 5.96
N PHE A 347 -19.88 -12.77 7.17
CA PHE A 347 -19.48 -13.39 8.42
C PHE A 347 -19.95 -14.86 8.51
N GLU A 348 -21.23 -15.12 8.21
CA GLU A 348 -21.79 -16.48 8.22
C GLU A 348 -21.17 -17.37 7.13
N ALA A 349 -20.92 -16.81 5.93
CA ALA A 349 -20.24 -17.53 4.86
C ALA A 349 -18.79 -17.91 5.24
N LEU A 350 -18.05 -17.02 5.92
CA LEU A 350 -16.72 -17.30 6.49
C LEU A 350 -16.79 -18.37 7.60
N ARG A 351 -17.75 -18.24 8.53
CA ARG A 351 -17.99 -19.19 9.63
C ARG A 351 -18.34 -20.59 9.13
N GLY A 352 -18.98 -20.69 7.97
CA GLY A 352 -19.31 -21.96 7.30
C GLY A 352 -18.17 -22.63 6.53
N LEU A 353 -17.02 -21.96 6.30
CA LEU A 353 -15.93 -22.53 5.49
C LEU A 353 -15.33 -23.83 6.07
N PRO A 354 -15.00 -23.94 7.38
CA PRO A 354 -14.40 -25.16 7.91
C PRO A 354 -15.35 -26.36 7.83
N ALA A 355 -16.68 -26.13 7.92
CA ALA A 355 -17.70 -27.17 7.75
C ALA A 355 -17.83 -27.65 6.28
N ARG A 356 -17.39 -26.85 5.30
CA ARG A 356 -17.21 -27.26 3.89
C ARG A 356 -15.88 -27.98 3.63
N GLY A 357 -15.01 -28.11 4.64
CA GLY A 357 -13.63 -28.57 4.49
C GLY A 357 -12.65 -27.50 3.97
N VAL A 358 -13.10 -26.25 3.84
CA VAL A 358 -12.29 -25.13 3.34
C VAL A 358 -11.55 -24.47 4.51
N LYS A 359 -10.22 -24.43 4.44
CA LYS A 359 -9.37 -23.87 5.51
C LYS A 359 -9.42 -22.34 5.51
N LEU A 360 -10.10 -21.74 6.48
CA LEU A 360 -10.02 -20.30 6.76
C LEU A 360 -8.77 -19.99 7.62
N SER A 361 -7.91 -19.09 7.14
CA SER A 361 -6.72 -18.58 7.85
C SER A 361 -6.75 -17.05 7.87
N ILE A 362 -6.52 -16.44 9.03
CA ILE A 362 -6.66 -14.99 9.23
C ILE A 362 -5.38 -14.43 9.86
N ALA A 363 -4.84 -13.35 9.30
CA ALA A 363 -3.79 -12.53 9.91
C ALA A 363 -4.34 -11.13 10.18
N VAL A 364 -4.50 -10.77 11.45
CA VAL A 364 -5.19 -9.56 11.90
C VAL A 364 -4.30 -8.72 12.82
N ASN A 365 -4.54 -7.41 12.92
CA ASN A 365 -3.80 -6.56 13.86
C ASN A 365 -4.01 -7.01 15.31
N SER A 366 -2.99 -6.82 16.15
CA SER A 366 -3.11 -6.90 17.61
C SER A 366 -2.62 -5.61 18.27
N PRO A 367 -3.38 -5.01 19.22
CA PRO A 367 -4.74 -5.38 19.62
C PRO A 367 -5.81 -4.94 18.60
N GLN A 368 -7.00 -5.54 18.64
CA GLN A 368 -8.20 -4.96 18.04
C GLN A 368 -8.99 -4.09 19.06
N LEU A 369 -10.09 -3.48 18.62
CA LEU A 369 -11.08 -2.83 19.51
C LEU A 369 -12.15 -3.83 20.01
N SER A 370 -12.47 -4.82 19.18
CA SER A 370 -13.33 -5.96 19.48
C SER A 370 -12.68 -7.20 18.85
N GLU A 371 -12.70 -8.32 19.55
CA GLU A 371 -12.17 -9.60 19.09
C GLU A 371 -13.31 -10.63 18.89
N ASN A 372 -14.57 -10.21 19.13
CA ASN A 372 -15.78 -11.04 19.06
C ASN A 372 -15.94 -11.79 17.72
N ASP A 373 -15.60 -11.16 16.59
CA ASP A 373 -15.74 -11.77 15.26
C ASP A 373 -14.62 -12.79 15.00
N THR A 374 -13.37 -12.44 15.33
CA THR A 374 -12.21 -13.33 15.18
C THR A 374 -12.27 -14.53 16.13
N ASP A 375 -12.69 -14.33 17.38
CA ASP A 375 -12.80 -15.40 18.38
C ASP A 375 -13.99 -16.34 18.12
N ASP A 376 -15.04 -15.85 17.43
CA ASP A 376 -16.13 -16.69 16.97
C ASP A 376 -15.76 -17.49 15.72
N LEU A 377 -15.06 -16.88 14.76
CA LEU A 377 -14.46 -17.62 13.63
C LEU A 377 -13.44 -18.66 14.10
N ALA A 378 -12.60 -18.34 15.09
CA ALA A 378 -11.65 -19.28 15.69
C ALA A 378 -12.35 -20.47 16.36
N ARG A 379 -13.41 -20.21 17.16
CA ARG A 379 -14.24 -21.28 17.77
C ARG A 379 -14.95 -22.17 16.74
N HIS A 380 -15.15 -21.69 15.51
CA HIS A 380 -15.70 -22.47 14.39
C HIS A 380 -14.62 -23.07 13.46
N GLY A 381 -13.33 -22.98 13.81
CA GLY A 381 -12.24 -23.68 13.13
C GLY A 381 -11.32 -22.83 12.24
N ALA A 382 -11.37 -21.50 12.32
CA ALA A 382 -10.44 -20.62 11.61
C ALA A 382 -9.05 -20.54 12.29
N GLU A 383 -7.96 -20.60 11.51
CA GLU A 383 -6.61 -20.32 11.99
C GLU A 383 -6.37 -18.80 12.10
N VAL A 384 -6.77 -18.20 13.22
CA VAL A 384 -6.54 -16.77 13.49
C VAL A 384 -5.13 -16.52 14.06
N ARG A 385 -4.46 -15.49 13.55
CA ARG A 385 -3.14 -15.02 13.98
C ARG A 385 -3.16 -13.52 14.27
N TYR A 386 -2.91 -13.19 15.53
CA TYR A 386 -2.90 -11.83 16.07
C TYR A 386 -1.49 -11.21 15.96
N VAL A 387 -1.30 -10.30 15.00
CA VAL A 387 0.02 -9.75 14.63
C VAL A 387 0.28 -8.40 15.30
N ASN A 388 1.16 -8.40 16.30
CA ASN A 388 1.48 -7.20 17.10
C ASN A 388 2.55 -6.32 16.41
N MET A 389 2.16 -5.65 15.33
CA MET A 389 3.05 -4.72 14.60
C MET A 389 3.54 -3.55 15.47
N LYS A 390 2.80 -3.19 16.53
CA LYS A 390 3.21 -2.18 17.50
C LYS A 390 4.48 -2.60 18.27
N ARG A 391 4.64 -3.89 18.58
CA ARG A 391 5.88 -4.48 19.14
C ARG A 391 6.98 -4.58 18.09
N LEU A 392 6.63 -4.98 16.87
CA LEU A 392 7.59 -5.35 15.81
C LEU A 392 8.23 -4.14 15.11
N THR A 393 7.45 -3.08 14.85
CA THR A 393 7.86 -1.91 14.04
C THR A 393 7.32 -0.59 14.57
N GLY A 394 6.45 -0.60 15.60
CA GLY A 394 5.71 0.57 16.07
C GLY A 394 4.48 0.93 15.24
N GLY A 395 4.14 0.15 14.21
CA GLY A 395 2.97 0.35 13.34
C GLY A 395 1.76 -0.49 13.71
N VAL A 396 0.84 -0.66 12.75
CA VAL A 396 -0.29 -1.61 12.80
C VAL A 396 -0.28 -2.52 11.56
N VAL A 397 -1.04 -3.61 11.55
CA VAL A 397 -1.47 -4.24 10.29
C VAL A 397 -2.52 -3.33 9.68
N HIS A 398 -2.26 -2.71 8.52
CA HIS A 398 -3.29 -1.95 7.79
C HIS A 398 -3.64 -2.54 6.42
N THR A 399 -3.01 -3.65 6.04
CA THR A 399 -3.32 -4.41 4.84
C THR A 399 -4.77 -4.90 4.84
N LYS A 400 -5.42 -4.89 3.67
CA LYS A 400 -6.70 -5.58 3.40
C LYS A 400 -6.58 -6.36 2.09
N PHE A 401 -6.36 -7.67 2.19
CA PHE A 401 -6.36 -8.55 1.02
C PHE A 401 -6.87 -9.95 1.37
N TRP A 402 -7.34 -10.68 0.36
CA TRP A 402 -7.68 -12.09 0.44
C TRP A 402 -6.89 -12.89 -0.61
N VAL A 403 -6.51 -14.13 -0.28
CA VAL A 403 -6.07 -15.17 -1.23
C VAL A 403 -7.03 -16.35 -1.10
N VAL A 404 -7.56 -16.86 -2.21
CA VAL A 404 -8.45 -18.04 -2.23
C VAL A 404 -7.83 -19.10 -3.12
N ASP A 405 -7.70 -20.32 -2.59
CA ASP A 405 -7.15 -21.52 -3.26
C ASP A 405 -5.78 -21.34 -3.94
N HIS A 406 -5.03 -20.31 -3.52
CA HIS A 406 -3.81 -19.84 -4.19
C HIS A 406 -4.01 -19.60 -5.70
N GLN A 407 -5.26 -19.30 -6.10
CA GLN A 407 -5.72 -19.11 -7.48
C GLN A 407 -6.43 -17.76 -7.68
N HIS A 408 -7.11 -17.22 -6.67
CA HIS A 408 -7.85 -15.95 -6.75
C HIS A 408 -7.37 -14.97 -5.67
N VAL A 409 -7.47 -13.67 -5.93
CA VAL A 409 -7.12 -12.61 -4.95
C VAL A 409 -8.11 -11.46 -4.94
N TYR A 410 -8.31 -10.86 -3.76
CA TYR A 410 -8.89 -9.52 -3.60
C TYR A 410 -7.84 -8.60 -2.98
N ILE A 411 -7.68 -7.38 -3.50
CA ILE A 411 -6.86 -6.31 -2.90
C ILE A 411 -7.66 -5.00 -2.98
N GLY A 412 -7.77 -4.25 -1.88
CA GLY A 412 -8.51 -2.98 -1.88
C GLY A 412 -8.47 -2.22 -0.57
N SER A 413 -9.34 -1.20 -0.46
CA SER A 413 -9.40 -0.33 0.71
C SER A 413 -10.30 -0.84 1.85
N ALA A 414 -11.28 -1.72 1.56
CA ALA A 414 -12.28 -2.18 2.51
C ALA A 414 -11.70 -2.95 3.69
N ASN A 415 -12.01 -2.52 4.91
CA ASN A 415 -11.76 -3.33 6.12
C ASN A 415 -12.76 -4.50 6.17
N MET A 416 -12.54 -5.50 7.03
CA MET A 416 -13.51 -6.56 7.31
C MET A 416 -14.62 -6.03 8.22
N ASP A 417 -15.31 -4.99 7.74
CA ASP A 417 -16.26 -4.15 8.46
C ASP A 417 -17.57 -4.11 7.65
N TRP A 418 -18.71 -4.29 8.31
CA TRP A 418 -20.01 -4.17 7.66
C TRP A 418 -20.21 -2.78 7.04
N ARG A 419 -19.65 -1.73 7.65
CA ARG A 419 -19.68 -0.35 7.12
C ARG A 419 -18.90 -0.22 5.81
N SER A 420 -17.79 -0.94 5.65
CA SER A 420 -17.03 -0.98 4.37
C SER A 420 -17.82 -1.60 3.22
N LEU A 421 -18.90 -2.34 3.50
CA LEU A 421 -19.75 -2.92 2.45
C LEU A 421 -20.90 -2.00 2.02
N THR A 422 -21.53 -1.28 2.96
CA THR A 422 -22.81 -0.58 2.73
C THR A 422 -22.82 0.91 3.07
N GLN A 423 -21.86 1.43 3.85
CA GLN A 423 -21.90 2.78 4.42
C GLN A 423 -20.64 3.63 4.18
N VAL A 424 -19.57 3.02 3.66
CA VAL A 424 -18.32 3.68 3.26
C VAL A 424 -18.14 3.54 1.75
N LYS A 425 -17.57 4.55 1.09
CA LYS A 425 -17.11 4.42 -0.30
C LYS A 425 -15.74 3.77 -0.32
N GLU A 426 -15.66 2.58 -0.89
CA GLU A 426 -14.46 1.74 -0.95
C GLU A 426 -14.19 1.31 -2.39
N LEU A 427 -12.93 0.97 -2.71
CA LEU A 427 -12.54 0.42 -4.01
C LEU A 427 -11.49 -0.69 -3.85
N GLY A 428 -11.55 -1.68 -4.73
CA GLY A 428 -10.53 -2.73 -4.87
C GLY A 428 -10.56 -3.38 -6.24
N ALA A 429 -9.77 -4.43 -6.41
CA ALA A 429 -9.84 -5.34 -7.55
C ALA A 429 -9.90 -6.79 -7.06
N VAL A 430 -10.71 -7.61 -7.73
CA VAL A 430 -10.61 -9.08 -7.65
C VAL A 430 -9.98 -9.61 -8.92
N ILE A 431 -9.04 -10.53 -8.78
CA ILE A 431 -8.38 -11.20 -9.90
C ILE A 431 -8.56 -12.72 -9.73
N TYR A 432 -9.31 -13.33 -10.64
CA TYR A 432 -9.63 -14.75 -10.69
C TYR A 432 -8.63 -15.50 -11.60
N ASN A 433 -8.43 -16.78 -11.33
CA ASN A 433 -7.66 -17.72 -12.16
C ASN A 433 -6.21 -17.27 -12.43
N CYS A 434 -5.55 -16.74 -11.40
CA CYS A 434 -4.28 -16.03 -11.48
C CYS A 434 -3.26 -16.55 -10.46
N SER A 435 -3.00 -17.85 -10.47
CA SER A 435 -2.18 -18.51 -9.44
C SER A 435 -0.76 -17.95 -9.31
N CYS A 436 -0.17 -17.38 -10.37
CA CYS A 436 1.11 -16.67 -10.28
C CYS A 436 1.08 -15.50 -9.30
N LEU A 437 0.00 -14.71 -9.32
CA LEU A 437 -0.19 -13.54 -8.48
C LEU A 437 -0.68 -13.93 -7.08
N ALA A 438 -1.56 -14.92 -6.99
CA ALA A 438 -2.06 -15.45 -5.73
C ALA A 438 -0.95 -16.12 -4.89
N THR A 439 -0.05 -16.89 -5.52
CA THR A 439 1.17 -17.41 -4.86
C THR A 439 2.11 -16.30 -4.39
N ASP A 440 2.17 -15.16 -5.10
CA ASP A 440 2.99 -14.02 -4.69
C ASP A 440 2.38 -13.24 -3.51
N LEU A 441 1.06 -13.13 -3.47
CA LEU A 441 0.31 -12.53 -2.36
C LEU A 441 0.32 -13.43 -1.11
N HIS A 442 0.20 -14.75 -1.29
CA HIS A 442 0.38 -15.75 -0.24
C HIS A 442 1.73 -15.59 0.48
N ARG A 443 2.82 -15.26 -0.23
CA ARG A 443 4.13 -15.00 0.39
C ARG A 443 4.13 -13.79 1.32
N ILE A 444 3.26 -12.81 1.09
CA ILE A 444 3.03 -11.69 2.00
C ILE A 444 2.16 -12.15 3.19
N PHE A 445 1.12 -12.96 2.95
CA PHE A 445 0.30 -13.55 4.03
C PHE A 445 1.13 -14.41 4.99
N ALA A 446 1.99 -15.28 4.46
CA ALA A 446 2.87 -16.14 5.24
C ALA A 446 3.85 -15.35 6.13
N ILE A 447 4.33 -14.18 5.68
CA ILE A 447 5.11 -13.25 6.52
C ILE A 447 4.27 -12.77 7.71
N TYR A 448 3.03 -12.34 7.49
CA TYR A 448 2.15 -11.92 8.59
C TYR A 448 1.81 -13.09 9.52
N ARG A 449 1.58 -14.28 8.97
CA ARG A 449 1.26 -15.50 9.75
C ARG A 449 2.38 -15.88 10.71
N LEU A 450 3.64 -15.82 10.26
CA LEU A 450 4.83 -16.02 11.09
C LEU A 450 5.03 -14.91 12.14
N LEU A 451 4.72 -13.66 11.81
CA LEU A 451 4.79 -12.54 12.75
C LEU A 451 3.65 -12.54 13.80
N GLY A 452 2.65 -13.40 13.62
CA GLY A 452 1.62 -13.75 14.61
C GLY A 452 1.92 -15.00 15.43
N GLU A 453 3.19 -15.44 15.49
CA GLU A 453 3.65 -16.49 16.41
C GLU A 453 4.18 -15.88 17.73
N GLU A 454 4.13 -16.67 18.80
CA GLU A 454 4.63 -16.23 20.11
C GLU A 454 6.14 -16.00 20.05
N GLY A 455 6.63 -14.96 20.73
CA GLY A 455 8.03 -14.53 20.66
C GLY A 455 8.51 -13.99 19.31
N ALA A 456 7.68 -14.00 18.25
CA ALA A 456 8.10 -13.63 16.89
C ALA A 456 8.71 -12.22 16.79
N SER A 457 9.77 -12.12 15.99
CA SER A 457 10.51 -10.90 15.69
C SER A 457 10.77 -10.78 14.19
N VAL A 458 10.93 -9.56 13.67
CA VAL A 458 11.35 -9.37 12.28
C VAL A 458 12.78 -9.89 12.09
N PRO A 459 13.05 -10.87 11.20
CA PRO A 459 14.38 -11.42 10.99
C PRO A 459 15.26 -10.46 10.18
N ALA A 460 16.58 -10.52 10.39
CA ALA A 460 17.54 -9.76 9.60
C ALA A 460 17.51 -10.10 8.08
N SER A 461 17.00 -11.28 7.73
CA SER A 461 16.69 -11.68 6.35
C SER A 461 15.53 -12.67 6.31
N TRP A 462 14.54 -12.40 5.47
CA TRP A 462 13.40 -13.31 5.25
C TRP A 462 13.83 -14.64 4.60
N PRO A 463 13.26 -15.79 5.01
CA PRO A 463 13.52 -17.11 4.40
C PRO A 463 13.34 -17.12 2.89
N GLY A 464 14.18 -17.87 2.17
CA GLY A 464 14.21 -17.89 0.70
C GLY A 464 12.88 -18.30 0.04
N GLY A 465 12.08 -19.15 0.70
CA GLY A 465 10.75 -19.52 0.23
C GLY A 465 9.74 -18.36 0.18
N LEU A 466 9.97 -17.28 0.95
CA LEU A 466 9.11 -16.10 1.03
C LEU A 466 9.59 -14.95 0.12
N ALA A 467 10.70 -15.12 -0.61
CA ALA A 467 11.17 -14.14 -1.60
C ALA A 467 10.08 -13.84 -2.65
N ALA A 468 9.98 -12.59 -3.10
CA ALA A 468 8.93 -12.18 -4.03
C ALA A 468 9.03 -12.90 -5.39
N LYS A 469 7.88 -13.24 -5.97
CA LYS A 469 7.72 -13.67 -7.36
C LYS A 469 7.56 -12.50 -8.32
N SER A 470 7.11 -11.33 -7.85
CA SER A 470 6.93 -10.12 -8.66
C SER A 470 7.62 -8.87 -8.06
N SER A 471 8.02 -7.94 -8.92
CA SER A 471 8.57 -6.63 -8.53
C SER A 471 8.56 -5.64 -9.70
N LEU A 472 8.79 -4.35 -9.44
CA LEU A 472 8.97 -3.31 -10.46
C LEU A 472 10.04 -3.67 -11.53
N ARG A 473 11.07 -4.44 -11.18
CA ARG A 473 12.14 -4.87 -12.13
C ARG A 473 11.84 -6.19 -12.83
N HIS A 474 10.97 -7.01 -12.23
CA HIS A 474 10.57 -8.32 -12.72
C HIS A 474 9.06 -8.50 -12.46
N PRO A 475 8.20 -7.81 -13.24
CA PRO A 475 6.76 -7.97 -13.14
C PRO A 475 6.34 -9.34 -13.70
N LEU A 476 5.22 -9.86 -13.22
CA LEU A 476 4.57 -11.01 -13.85
C LEU A 476 4.03 -10.55 -15.21
N LYS A 477 4.35 -11.31 -16.25
CA LYS A 477 3.82 -11.10 -17.61
C LYS A 477 2.68 -12.09 -17.82
N LEU A 478 1.46 -11.56 -17.88
CA LEU A 478 0.23 -12.33 -17.92
C LEU A 478 -0.86 -11.53 -18.65
N GLN A 479 -1.98 -12.15 -18.96
CA GLN A 479 -3.13 -11.50 -19.55
C GLN A 479 -4.18 -11.20 -18.48
N LEU A 480 -4.63 -9.95 -18.43
CA LEU A 480 -5.79 -9.51 -17.66
C LEU A 480 -6.95 -9.30 -18.64
N ASN A 481 -8.01 -10.09 -18.54
CA ASN A 481 -9.16 -10.07 -19.46
C ASN A 481 -8.74 -10.18 -20.95
N GLY A 482 -7.73 -11.00 -21.25
CA GLY A 482 -7.16 -11.17 -22.60
C GLY A 482 -6.21 -10.05 -23.06
N THR A 483 -5.94 -9.04 -22.24
CA THR A 483 -4.99 -7.96 -22.55
C THR A 483 -3.63 -8.24 -21.92
N ASP A 484 -2.56 -8.24 -22.71
CA ASP A 484 -1.18 -8.40 -22.23
C ASP A 484 -0.83 -7.32 -21.18
N SER A 485 -0.40 -7.78 -20.02
CA SER A 485 -0.22 -6.99 -18.80
C SER A 485 1.11 -7.28 -18.12
N GLU A 486 1.69 -6.25 -17.50
CA GLU A 486 2.83 -6.37 -16.59
C GLU A 486 2.34 -6.01 -15.18
N VAL A 487 2.31 -6.99 -14.27
CA VAL A 487 1.66 -6.90 -12.95
C VAL A 487 2.66 -7.19 -11.84
N TYR A 488 2.65 -6.41 -10.76
CA TYR A 488 3.41 -6.73 -9.56
C TYR A 488 2.75 -6.25 -8.25
N LEU A 489 3.19 -6.86 -7.15
CA LEU A 489 2.76 -6.51 -5.79
C LEU A 489 3.87 -5.77 -5.04
N SER A 490 3.49 -4.68 -4.38
CA SER A 490 4.32 -3.94 -3.42
C SER A 490 3.90 -4.21 -1.98
N SER A 491 4.76 -3.88 -1.02
CA SER A 491 4.43 -3.96 0.40
C SER A 491 5.09 -2.89 1.27
N SER A 492 4.47 -2.54 2.39
CA SER A 492 5.10 -1.82 3.50
C SER A 492 5.02 -2.64 4.79
N PRO A 493 5.86 -2.35 5.81
CA PRO A 493 7.05 -1.49 5.74
C PRO A 493 8.23 -2.20 5.05
N PRO A 494 9.34 -1.49 4.71
CA PRO A 494 10.58 -2.08 4.20
C PRO A 494 11.09 -3.29 5.00
N ALA A 495 10.89 -3.30 6.32
CA ALA A 495 11.27 -4.41 7.19
C ALA A 495 10.55 -5.74 6.87
N LEU A 496 9.35 -5.69 6.28
CA LEU A 496 8.57 -6.86 5.85
C LEU A 496 8.68 -7.13 4.34
N CYS A 497 9.46 -6.33 3.60
CA CYS A 497 9.75 -6.58 2.20
C CYS A 497 10.75 -7.75 2.08
N SER A 498 10.26 -8.92 1.69
CA SER A 498 11.13 -10.07 1.41
C SER A 498 12.05 -9.84 0.21
N LYS A 499 13.08 -10.69 0.05
CA LYS A 499 14.07 -10.55 -1.04
C LYS A 499 13.38 -10.40 -2.40
N GLY A 500 13.62 -9.29 -3.07
CA GLY A 500 13.08 -8.95 -4.39
C GLY A 500 11.83 -8.07 -4.37
N ARG A 501 11.06 -8.02 -3.28
CA ARG A 501 9.81 -7.24 -3.17
C ARG A 501 10.07 -5.75 -3.35
N THR A 502 9.26 -5.09 -4.17
CA THR A 502 9.21 -3.62 -4.25
C THR A 502 8.47 -3.06 -3.03
N SER A 503 9.01 -2.02 -2.38
CA SER A 503 8.29 -1.38 -1.28
C SER A 503 7.15 -0.49 -1.80
N ASP A 504 6.09 -0.33 -1.01
CA ASP A 504 4.88 0.42 -1.37
C ASP A 504 5.18 1.87 -1.80
N LEU A 505 6.08 2.52 -1.05
CA LEU A 505 6.62 3.84 -1.37
C LEU A 505 7.36 3.86 -2.72
N THR A 506 8.21 2.87 -3.00
CA THR A 506 8.92 2.79 -4.29
C THR A 506 7.96 2.55 -5.45
N ALA A 507 6.89 1.78 -5.25
CA ALA A 507 5.84 1.60 -6.27
C ALA A 507 5.17 2.93 -6.60
N ILE A 508 4.62 3.63 -5.59
CA ILE A 508 3.96 4.94 -5.75
C ILE A 508 4.88 5.96 -6.44
N LEU A 509 6.12 6.11 -5.97
CA LEU A 509 7.09 7.03 -6.57
C LEU A 509 7.47 6.65 -8.00
N SER A 510 7.56 5.35 -8.31
CA SER A 510 7.81 4.90 -9.68
C SER A 510 6.65 5.24 -10.61
N THR A 511 5.41 5.05 -10.16
CA THR A 511 4.20 5.40 -10.94
C THR A 511 4.07 6.91 -11.19
N ILE A 512 4.33 7.75 -10.18
CA ILE A 512 4.33 9.23 -10.34
C ILE A 512 5.45 9.70 -11.28
N LYS A 513 6.59 8.99 -11.30
CA LYS A 513 7.72 9.29 -12.18
C LYS A 513 7.51 8.82 -13.63
N ASP A 514 6.81 7.71 -13.81
CA ASP A 514 6.58 7.05 -15.10
C ASP A 514 5.41 7.66 -15.90
N ALA A 515 4.56 8.47 -15.25
CA ALA A 515 3.50 9.23 -15.90
C ALA A 515 4.03 10.34 -16.83
N GLU A 516 3.42 10.43 -18.02
CA GLU A 516 3.79 11.36 -19.09
C GLU A 516 2.71 12.42 -19.37
N ASP A 517 1.43 12.14 -19.10
CA ASP A 517 0.31 13.07 -19.33
C ASP A 517 -0.43 13.42 -18.03
N PHE A 518 -0.80 12.43 -17.20
CA PHE A 518 -1.55 12.71 -15.97
C PHE A 518 -1.25 11.79 -14.77
N VAL A 519 -1.52 12.30 -13.57
CA VAL A 519 -1.49 11.57 -12.29
C VAL A 519 -2.76 11.90 -11.51
N TYR A 520 -3.71 10.97 -11.46
CA TYR A 520 -4.97 11.11 -10.74
C TYR A 520 -4.96 10.24 -9.49
N ILE A 521 -5.20 10.86 -8.32
CA ILE A 521 -5.03 10.23 -6.99
C ILE A 521 -6.31 10.39 -6.18
N ALA A 522 -6.87 9.27 -5.71
CA ALA A 522 -7.99 9.26 -4.78
C ALA A 522 -7.60 8.52 -3.49
N VAL A 523 -7.31 9.30 -2.44
CA VAL A 523 -6.88 8.78 -1.14
C VAL A 523 -7.66 9.42 0.01
N MET A 524 -7.97 8.61 1.01
CA MET A 524 -8.68 9.04 2.23
C MET A 524 -7.95 10.15 2.99
N GLU A 525 -6.64 10.02 3.19
CA GLU A 525 -5.77 11.00 3.86
C GLU A 525 -4.47 11.20 3.08
N TYR A 526 -4.04 12.46 2.97
CA TYR A 526 -2.74 12.86 2.43
C TYR A 526 -2.05 13.83 3.39
N GLU A 527 -0.88 13.44 3.92
CA GLU A 527 -0.09 14.26 4.84
C GLU A 527 1.41 13.97 4.64
N PRO A 528 2.20 14.88 4.01
CA PRO A 528 3.65 14.75 3.86
C PRO A 528 4.39 15.04 5.19
N GLN A 529 4.08 14.24 6.20
CA GLN A 529 4.68 14.23 7.52
C GLN A 529 4.57 12.83 8.15
N CYS A 530 5.36 12.58 9.19
CA CYS A 530 5.08 11.48 10.11
C CYS A 530 3.99 11.90 11.09
N SER A 531 2.74 11.50 10.81
CA SER A 531 1.57 11.87 11.60
C SER A 531 1.49 11.14 12.93
N PHE A 532 2.11 9.96 13.05
CA PHE A 532 2.23 9.21 14.31
C PHE A 532 3.62 9.28 14.96
N CYS A 533 4.50 10.21 14.57
CA CYS A 533 5.74 10.51 15.31
C CYS A 533 5.49 11.42 16.53
N LYS A 534 6.46 11.52 17.45
CA LYS A 534 6.54 12.54 18.50
C LYS A 534 8.00 12.99 18.64
N PRO A 535 8.35 14.26 18.33
CA PRO A 535 7.52 15.27 17.66
C PRO A 535 7.03 14.80 16.28
N LYS A 536 6.02 15.47 15.70
CA LYS A 536 5.75 15.32 14.26
C LYS A 536 6.95 15.88 13.49
N ARG A 537 7.28 15.29 12.34
CA ARG A 537 8.31 15.80 11.42
C ARG A 537 7.79 15.81 9.98
N PHE A 538 8.22 16.80 9.21
CA PHE A 538 7.94 16.90 7.78
C PHE A 538 8.59 15.73 7.03
N TRP A 539 7.93 15.27 5.97
CA TRP A 539 8.35 14.15 5.13
C TRP A 539 7.84 14.38 3.70
N PRO A 540 8.61 15.06 2.85
CA PRO A 540 8.13 15.53 1.55
C PRO A 540 8.13 14.48 0.44
N VAL A 541 8.50 13.22 0.71
CA VAL A 541 8.95 12.29 -0.35
C VAL A 541 7.94 12.08 -1.48
N ILE A 542 6.63 12.03 -1.19
CA ILE A 542 5.58 11.98 -2.22
C ILE A 542 5.23 13.38 -2.75
N ASP A 543 5.27 14.39 -1.88
CA ASP A 543 4.98 15.79 -2.20
C ASP A 543 5.96 16.34 -3.26
N ASP A 544 7.26 16.12 -3.07
CA ASP A 544 8.33 16.44 -4.02
C ASP A 544 8.09 15.74 -5.38
N ALA A 545 7.66 14.48 -5.38
CA ALA A 545 7.40 13.73 -6.60
C ALA A 545 6.20 14.30 -7.39
N LEU A 546 5.14 14.76 -6.69
CA LEU A 546 3.98 15.41 -7.30
C LEU A 546 4.33 16.82 -7.81
N ARG A 547 5.10 17.59 -7.04
CA ARG A 547 5.61 18.91 -7.46
C ARG A 547 6.51 18.78 -8.70
N ALA A 548 7.42 17.81 -8.73
CA ALA A 548 8.26 17.54 -9.89
C ALA A 548 7.44 17.06 -11.11
N ALA A 549 6.40 16.24 -10.92
CA ALA A 549 5.51 15.84 -12.01
C ALA A 549 4.84 17.04 -12.69
N ALA A 550 4.20 17.91 -11.91
CA ALA A 550 3.50 19.07 -12.47
C ALA A 550 4.47 20.18 -12.91
N CYS A 551 5.36 20.66 -12.04
CA CYS A 551 6.16 21.86 -12.30
C CYS A 551 7.38 21.63 -13.21
N GLU A 552 8.00 20.45 -13.19
CA GLU A 552 9.18 20.17 -14.04
C GLU A 552 8.82 19.48 -15.37
N ARG A 553 7.73 18.71 -15.40
CA ARG A 553 7.34 17.90 -16.56
C ARG A 553 5.99 18.28 -17.19
N GLY A 554 5.20 19.14 -16.56
CA GLY A 554 3.87 19.55 -17.07
C GLY A 554 2.76 18.50 -16.92
N VAL A 555 3.01 17.40 -16.19
CA VAL A 555 2.06 16.30 -16.01
C VAL A 555 0.87 16.77 -15.16
N ASN A 556 -0.35 16.51 -15.62
CA ASN A 556 -1.58 16.97 -14.98
C ASN A 556 -1.89 16.18 -13.71
N VAL A 557 -1.65 16.78 -12.54
CA VAL A 557 -1.87 16.15 -11.24
C VAL A 557 -3.24 16.53 -10.68
N ARG A 558 -4.08 15.54 -10.36
CA ARG A 558 -5.37 15.74 -9.70
C ARG A 558 -5.47 14.93 -8.41
N LEU A 559 -5.65 15.59 -7.27
CA LEU A 559 -5.87 14.94 -5.98
C LEU A 559 -7.32 15.09 -5.51
N LEU A 560 -7.98 13.96 -5.23
CA LEU A 560 -9.35 13.87 -4.73
C LEU A 560 -9.35 13.24 -3.32
N LEU A 561 -9.41 14.08 -2.28
CA LEU A 561 -9.22 13.67 -0.89
C LEU A 561 -10.54 13.56 -0.13
N SER A 562 -10.65 12.67 0.86
CA SER A 562 -11.89 12.52 1.62
C SER A 562 -12.14 13.68 2.60
N CYS A 563 -13.38 14.15 2.62
CA CYS A 563 -13.86 15.23 3.47
C CYS A 563 -15.02 14.73 4.34
N TRP A 564 -14.70 14.50 5.62
CA TRP A 564 -15.56 13.87 6.63
C TRP A 564 -15.15 14.37 8.03
N ARG A 565 -16.00 14.16 9.04
CA ARG A 565 -15.79 14.67 10.41
C ARG A 565 -14.41 14.39 11.04
N HIS A 566 -13.72 13.32 10.64
CA HIS A 566 -12.43 12.92 11.20
C HIS A 566 -11.20 13.35 10.37
N SER A 567 -11.38 14.12 9.28
CA SER A 567 -10.27 14.70 8.49
C SER A 567 -9.34 15.53 9.38
N ARG A 568 -8.04 15.20 9.42
CA ARG A 568 -7.03 15.97 10.16
C ARG A 568 -6.88 17.39 9.60
N PRO A 569 -6.98 18.46 10.40
CA PRO A 569 -6.83 19.83 9.91
C PRO A 569 -5.49 20.12 9.19
N SER A 570 -4.42 19.39 9.54
CA SER A 570 -3.10 19.53 8.91
C SER A 570 -3.10 19.16 7.42
N MET A 571 -3.92 18.17 7.02
CA MET A 571 -4.04 17.74 5.62
C MET A 571 -4.37 18.92 4.72
N PHE A 572 -5.36 19.73 5.09
CA PHE A 572 -5.82 20.84 4.27
C PHE A 572 -4.74 21.90 4.02
N VAL A 573 -3.87 22.16 5.00
CA VAL A 573 -2.74 23.10 4.84
C VAL A 573 -1.72 22.59 3.83
N PHE A 574 -1.41 21.29 3.85
CA PHE A 574 -0.53 20.70 2.84
C PHE A 574 -1.17 20.69 1.44
N LEU A 575 -2.46 20.39 1.36
CA LEU A 575 -3.24 20.45 0.11
C LEU A 575 -3.31 21.87 -0.47
N GLU A 576 -3.45 22.90 0.37
CA GLU A 576 -3.39 24.30 -0.05
C GLU A 576 -1.99 24.65 -0.59
N SER A 577 -0.92 24.12 0.03
CA SER A 577 0.46 24.30 -0.42
C SER A 577 0.78 23.63 -1.78
N LEU A 578 0.01 22.62 -2.18
CA LEU A 578 0.05 22.04 -3.53
C LEU A 578 -0.82 22.86 -4.49
N SER A 579 -2.08 23.12 -4.11
CA SER A 579 -3.06 23.84 -4.91
C SER A 579 -2.59 25.24 -5.32
N VAL A 580 -1.81 25.93 -4.49
CA VAL A 580 -1.28 27.28 -4.79
C VAL A 580 -0.28 27.31 -5.96
N LEU A 581 0.37 26.18 -6.29
CA LEU A 581 1.33 26.09 -7.41
C LEU A 581 0.70 26.27 -8.80
N SER A 582 -0.62 26.09 -8.90
CA SER A 582 -1.39 26.34 -10.14
C SER A 582 -1.53 27.82 -10.51
N ARG A 583 -1.03 28.73 -9.67
CA ARG A 583 -1.10 30.18 -9.91
C ARG A 583 0.12 30.67 -10.66
N GLU A 584 -0.07 31.71 -11.45
CA GLU A 584 1.03 32.51 -12.02
C GLU A 584 1.93 33.07 -10.91
N PRO A 585 3.26 33.13 -11.11
CA PRO A 585 4.01 32.81 -12.34
C PRO A 585 4.50 31.35 -12.44
N LEU A 586 3.95 30.42 -11.63
CA LEU A 586 4.38 29.01 -11.64
C LEU A 586 3.53 28.15 -12.59
N GLY A 587 2.20 28.33 -12.58
CA GLY A 587 1.28 27.70 -13.52
C GLY A 587 1.28 26.16 -13.51
N CYS A 588 1.79 25.50 -12.46
CA CYS A 588 1.93 24.05 -12.44
C CYS A 588 0.55 23.37 -12.45
N PRO A 589 0.27 22.40 -13.33
CA PRO A 589 -1.04 21.76 -13.45
C PRO A 589 -1.32 20.82 -12.27
N ILE A 590 -1.71 21.40 -11.14
CA ILE A 590 -2.15 20.70 -9.92
C ILE A 590 -3.55 21.17 -9.53
N GLU A 591 -4.54 20.30 -9.66
CA GLU A 591 -5.89 20.52 -9.12
C GLU A 591 -6.12 19.70 -7.84
N VAL A 592 -6.82 20.28 -6.86
CA VAL A 592 -7.21 19.59 -5.62
C VAL A 592 -8.70 19.76 -5.34
N LYS A 593 -9.39 18.64 -5.11
CA LYS A 593 -10.80 18.59 -4.70
C LYS A 593 -11.00 17.72 -3.46
N LEU A 594 -12.11 17.94 -2.79
CA LEU A 594 -12.56 17.24 -1.60
C LEU A 594 -13.82 16.43 -1.92
N PHE A 595 -13.79 15.11 -1.72
CA PHE A 595 -14.93 14.23 -1.93
C PHE A 595 -15.76 14.11 -0.64
N VAL A 596 -17.02 14.51 -0.71
CA VAL A 596 -17.99 14.45 0.40
C VAL A 596 -19.02 13.35 0.12
N VAL A 597 -18.95 12.28 0.88
CA VAL A 597 -20.04 11.30 0.99
C VAL A 597 -21.10 11.91 1.92
N PRO A 598 -22.40 11.96 1.56
CA PRO A 598 -23.43 12.44 2.47
C PRO A 598 -23.62 11.50 3.66
N SER A 599 -23.99 12.05 4.82
CA SER A 599 -24.34 11.28 6.03
C SER A 599 -25.84 10.93 6.14
N GLY A 600 -26.61 11.14 5.07
CA GLY A 600 -28.03 10.75 4.94
C GLY A 600 -29.04 11.46 5.87
N GLY A 601 -28.58 12.04 6.98
CA GLY A 601 -29.42 12.49 8.09
C GLY A 601 -29.76 11.39 9.09
N GLU A 602 -29.06 10.24 9.05
CA GLU A 602 -29.32 9.10 9.92
C GLU A 602 -29.07 9.44 11.41
N GLN A 603 -29.96 8.98 12.30
CA GLN A 603 -29.92 9.25 13.75
C GLN A 603 -30.28 8.00 14.55
N PRO A 604 -29.43 7.54 15.50
CA PRO A 604 -28.07 8.04 15.76
C PRO A 604 -27.15 7.80 14.54
N PRO A 605 -26.17 8.67 14.29
CA PRO A 605 -25.29 8.55 13.12
C PRO A 605 -24.34 7.36 13.28
N ILE A 606 -24.19 6.56 12.23
CA ILE A 606 -23.31 5.38 12.22
C ILE A 606 -21.84 5.83 12.39
N PRO A 607 -21.11 5.37 13.43
CA PRO A 607 -19.72 5.73 13.62
C PRO A 607 -18.84 5.23 12.46
N TYR A 608 -17.96 6.10 11.95
CA TYR A 608 -16.99 5.79 10.87
C TYR A 608 -17.59 5.43 9.50
N ALA A 609 -18.89 5.64 9.32
CA ALA A 609 -19.55 5.66 8.02
C ALA A 609 -19.25 6.94 7.21
N HIS A 610 -19.80 6.99 5.99
CA HIS A 610 -19.92 8.17 5.15
C HIS A 610 -18.58 8.87 4.85
N VAL A 611 -17.59 8.08 4.43
CA VAL A 611 -16.24 8.52 4.07
C VAL A 611 -15.82 7.92 2.73
N SER A 612 -14.99 8.64 1.96
CA SER A 612 -14.31 8.08 0.78
C SER A 612 -13.01 7.43 1.24
N HIS A 613 -13.07 6.13 1.52
CA HIS A 613 -11.97 5.40 2.12
C HIS A 613 -10.97 4.83 1.08
N ASN A 614 -11.16 5.11 -0.22
CA ASN A 614 -10.24 4.80 -1.32
C ASN A 614 -8.74 5.02 -0.99
N LYS A 615 -7.86 4.20 -1.59
CA LYS A 615 -6.40 4.45 -1.69
C LYS A 615 -5.87 4.00 -3.06
N TYR A 616 -6.19 4.75 -4.13
CA TYR A 616 -5.75 4.42 -5.49
C TYR A 616 -5.11 5.60 -6.22
N MET A 617 -4.34 5.29 -7.25
CA MET A 617 -3.77 6.23 -8.21
C MET A 617 -3.82 5.63 -9.61
N VAL A 618 -4.14 6.45 -10.61
CA VAL A 618 -4.14 6.08 -12.03
C VAL A 618 -3.40 7.16 -12.83
N THR A 619 -2.61 6.72 -13.80
CA THR A 619 -1.87 7.57 -14.74
C THR A 619 -2.23 7.19 -16.16
N ASP A 620 -1.70 7.90 -17.14
CA ASP A 620 -1.79 7.53 -18.55
C ASP A 620 -1.36 6.07 -18.82
N ARG A 621 -0.33 5.58 -18.12
CA ARG A 621 0.34 4.29 -18.38
C ARG A 621 0.14 3.20 -17.31
N LEU A 622 -0.35 3.53 -16.11
CA LEU A 622 -0.36 2.62 -14.94
C LEU A 622 -1.62 2.78 -14.06
N ALA A 623 -2.02 1.66 -13.43
CA ALA A 623 -2.95 1.65 -12.31
C ALA A 623 -2.24 1.17 -11.03
N TYR A 624 -2.50 1.84 -9.92
CA TYR A 624 -2.10 1.48 -8.55
C TYR A 624 -3.35 1.42 -7.67
N ILE A 625 -3.61 0.26 -7.05
CA ILE A 625 -4.67 0.06 -6.05
C ILE A 625 -4.01 -0.48 -4.79
N GLY A 626 -4.16 0.20 -3.64
CA GLY A 626 -3.49 -0.22 -2.41
C GLY A 626 -4.33 -0.04 -1.15
N THR A 627 -3.69 -0.35 -0.02
CA THR A 627 -4.31 -0.36 1.32
C THR A 627 -3.97 0.87 2.18
N SER A 628 -3.00 1.66 1.74
CA SER A 628 -2.18 2.57 2.56
C SER A 628 -2.63 4.04 2.41
N ASN A 629 -2.92 4.74 3.52
CA ASN A 629 -3.07 6.20 3.48
C ASN A 629 -1.71 6.86 3.25
N TRP A 630 -1.68 8.10 2.76
CA TRP A 630 -0.45 8.74 2.31
C TRP A 630 0.17 9.64 3.39
N SER A 631 0.68 9.02 4.44
CA SER A 631 1.62 9.62 5.42
C SER A 631 2.78 8.67 5.72
N GLU A 632 3.91 9.19 6.21
CA GLU A 632 5.19 8.44 6.28
C GLU A 632 5.06 7.10 7.03
N ASP A 633 4.33 7.11 8.14
CA ASP A 633 4.11 5.97 9.04
C ASP A 633 3.43 4.77 8.37
N TYR A 634 2.57 4.98 7.35
CA TYR A 634 2.00 3.90 6.52
C TYR A 634 3.03 3.22 5.62
N PHE A 635 4.13 3.89 5.33
CA PHE A 635 5.20 3.37 4.48
C PHE A 635 6.39 2.81 5.27
N VAL A 636 6.67 3.32 6.49
CA VAL A 636 7.88 2.92 7.24
C VAL A 636 7.62 2.11 8.52
N ASN A 637 6.42 2.14 9.10
CA ASN A 637 6.08 1.37 10.31
C ASN A 637 4.93 0.37 10.09
N THR A 638 3.83 0.82 9.50
CA THR A 638 2.58 0.07 9.34
C THR A 638 2.61 -0.84 8.10
N THR A 639 1.85 -1.94 8.11
CA THR A 639 1.76 -2.83 6.95
C THR A 639 0.82 -2.30 5.89
N GLY A 640 1.16 -2.56 4.64
CA GLY A 640 0.33 -2.28 3.49
C GLY A 640 0.74 -3.14 2.30
N VAL A 641 -0.15 -3.21 1.31
CA VAL A 641 0.07 -3.85 0.01
C VAL A 641 -0.50 -2.95 -1.08
N GLY A 642 0.20 -2.91 -2.21
CA GLY A 642 -0.23 -2.28 -3.44
C GLY A 642 -0.21 -3.28 -4.59
N LEU A 643 -1.22 -3.21 -5.45
CA LEU A 643 -1.30 -3.86 -6.73
C LEU A 643 -0.94 -2.82 -7.81
N VAL A 644 0.10 -3.10 -8.60
CA VAL A 644 0.46 -2.29 -9.78
C VAL A 644 0.18 -3.09 -11.04
N VAL A 645 -0.53 -2.46 -11.98
CA VAL A 645 -0.87 -3.00 -13.29
C VAL A 645 -0.47 -2.00 -14.37
N SER A 646 0.38 -2.45 -15.30
CA SER A 646 0.47 -1.86 -16.63
C SER A 646 -0.29 -2.74 -17.61
N GLN A 647 -1.17 -2.15 -18.40
CA GLN A 647 -1.83 -2.78 -19.54
C GLN A 647 -1.46 -1.98 -20.79
N ARG A 648 -1.03 -2.67 -21.85
CA ARG A 648 -0.73 -2.03 -23.12
C ARG A 648 -1.98 -2.06 -23.99
N ASP A 649 -2.36 -0.93 -24.56
CA ASP A 649 -3.46 -0.85 -25.53
C ASP A 649 -3.11 -1.61 -26.80
N SER A 650 -3.42 -2.91 -26.80
CA SER A 650 -3.11 -3.82 -27.90
C SER A 650 -4.14 -3.65 -29.02
N ALA A 651 -3.73 -2.93 -30.08
CA ALA A 651 -4.55 -2.70 -31.27
C ALA A 651 -5.03 -3.99 -32.00
N SER A 652 -4.50 -5.17 -31.62
CA SER A 652 -4.89 -6.48 -32.15
C SER A 652 -5.93 -7.22 -31.29
N ALA A 653 -6.27 -6.76 -30.08
CA ALA A 653 -7.37 -7.33 -29.31
C ALA A 653 -8.71 -6.77 -29.83
N HIS A 654 -9.61 -7.65 -30.30
CA HIS A 654 -10.95 -7.27 -30.74
C HIS A 654 -12.03 -8.12 -30.02
N PRO A 655 -13.07 -7.50 -29.43
CA PRO A 655 -13.18 -6.05 -29.19
C PRO A 655 -12.07 -5.54 -28.26
N PRO A 656 -11.67 -4.24 -28.36
CA PRO A 656 -10.69 -3.68 -27.44
C PRO A 656 -11.22 -3.75 -26.01
N GLY A 657 -10.60 -4.58 -25.19
CA GLY A 657 -11.03 -4.83 -23.81
C GLY A 657 -10.78 -3.61 -22.94
N PHE A 658 -11.84 -3.00 -22.42
CA PHE A 658 -11.77 -1.85 -21.52
C PHE A 658 -10.92 -2.20 -20.28
N THR A 659 -9.69 -1.69 -20.23
CA THR A 659 -8.64 -2.16 -19.31
C THR A 659 -8.92 -1.75 -17.86
N LEU A 660 -8.27 -2.39 -16.88
CA LEU A 660 -8.36 -1.95 -15.48
C LEU A 660 -7.85 -0.51 -15.33
N ARG A 661 -6.83 -0.14 -16.10
CA ARG A 661 -6.25 1.21 -16.16
C ARG A 661 -7.28 2.24 -16.66
N GLN A 662 -8.09 1.90 -17.64
CA GLN A 662 -9.17 2.77 -18.15
C GLN A 662 -10.40 2.77 -17.21
N GLN A 663 -10.81 1.61 -16.67
CA GLN A 663 -11.87 1.50 -15.65
C GLN A 663 -11.59 2.39 -14.43
N LEU A 664 -10.34 2.40 -13.94
CA LEU A 664 -9.94 3.19 -12.78
C LEU A 664 -9.89 4.70 -13.07
N GLU A 665 -9.60 5.10 -14.31
CA GLU A 665 -9.75 6.50 -14.74
C GLU A 665 -11.22 6.91 -14.83
N GLU A 666 -12.10 6.10 -15.43
CA GLU A 666 -13.53 6.45 -15.48
C GLU A 666 -14.15 6.58 -14.09
N VAL A 667 -13.78 5.72 -13.14
CA VAL A 667 -14.17 5.88 -11.72
C VAL A 667 -13.65 7.20 -11.15
N PHE A 668 -12.38 7.56 -11.40
CA PHE A 668 -11.83 8.85 -10.97
C PHE A 668 -12.56 10.03 -11.59
N LEU A 669 -12.74 10.05 -12.91
CA LEU A 669 -13.37 11.17 -13.63
C LEU A 669 -14.85 11.32 -13.27
N ARG A 670 -15.58 10.20 -13.09
CA ARG A 670 -16.94 10.20 -12.53
C ARG A 670 -16.96 10.85 -11.15
N ASP A 671 -16.10 10.38 -10.24
CA ASP A 671 -16.04 10.89 -8.87
C ASP A 671 -15.65 12.39 -8.86
N TRP A 672 -14.68 12.80 -9.70
CA TRP A 672 -14.13 14.15 -9.85
C TRP A 672 -15.10 15.18 -10.44
N THR A 673 -15.97 14.75 -11.36
CA THR A 673 -17.00 15.58 -12.01
C THR A 673 -18.35 15.55 -11.30
N SER A 674 -18.55 14.60 -10.37
CA SER A 674 -19.77 14.50 -9.58
C SER A 674 -20.02 15.72 -8.69
N ALA A 675 -21.28 15.91 -8.30
CA ALA A 675 -21.68 16.88 -7.29
C ALA A 675 -21.07 16.63 -5.89
N HIS A 676 -20.43 15.48 -5.66
CA HIS A 676 -19.78 15.11 -4.40
C HIS A 676 -18.34 15.64 -4.29
N ALA A 677 -17.69 15.96 -5.42
CA ALA A 677 -16.40 16.63 -5.44
C ALA A 677 -16.57 18.15 -5.24
N LYS A 678 -16.11 18.66 -4.10
CA LYS A 678 -16.15 20.07 -3.69
C LYS A 678 -14.78 20.74 -3.88
N PRO A 679 -14.71 22.06 -4.09
CA PRO A 679 -13.45 22.81 -4.03
C PRO A 679 -12.77 22.72 -2.66
N LEU A 680 -11.43 22.73 -2.63
CA LEU A 680 -10.63 22.68 -1.40
C LEU A 680 -10.99 23.78 -0.38
N SER A 681 -11.41 24.97 -0.85
CA SER A 681 -11.86 26.07 0.01
C SER A 681 -13.06 25.73 0.91
N ARG A 682 -13.81 24.66 0.61
CA ARG A 682 -14.92 24.16 1.44
C ARG A 682 -14.47 23.21 2.56
N HIS A 683 -13.16 23.04 2.80
CA HIS A 683 -12.62 22.13 3.84
C HIS A 683 -13.20 22.32 5.25
N ARG A 684 -13.68 23.52 5.59
CA ARG A 684 -14.34 23.81 6.88
C ARG A 684 -15.67 23.08 7.06
N GLU A 685 -16.25 22.58 5.98
CA GLU A 685 -17.48 21.79 5.98
C GLU A 685 -17.23 20.31 6.29
N CYS A 686 -16.00 19.80 6.16
CA CYS A 686 -15.68 18.40 6.50
C CYS A 686 -16.00 18.10 7.98
N ALA A 687 -15.81 19.06 8.89
CA ALA A 687 -16.17 18.92 10.30
C ALA A 687 -17.70 18.82 10.57
N LYS A 688 -18.53 18.99 9.53
CA LYS A 688 -20.01 18.90 9.55
C LYS A 688 -20.56 17.79 8.63
N ALA A 689 -19.69 17.05 7.95
CA ALA A 689 -20.04 15.96 7.03
C ALA A 689 -20.09 14.62 7.77
#